data_AF-A0A1Q6QIJ3-F1
#
_entry.id   AF-A0A1Q6QIJ3-F1
#
_cell.length_a   1.000
_cell.length_b   1.000
_cell.length_c   1.000
_cell.angle_alpha   90.00
_cell.angle_beta   90.00
_cell.angle_gamma   90.00
#
_symmetry.space_group_name_H-M   'P 1'
#
loop_
_entity.id
_entity.type
_entity.pdbx_description
1 polymer ?
#
loop_
_entity_poly.entity_id
_entity_poly.type
_entity_poly.pdbx_seq_one_letter_code
_entity_poly.pdbx_strand_id
1 'polypeptide(L)'
;MSREGLDMMQLYVSDNQGFRFALDDMTVTTEFGTYDLTNSLGDGYVGDNKYPDGSNQYLTQAEMDDIISYANSKGIELVPALNVPGHMGAILEEFPDLRYTGSKSSIDLTSDEAKAFAKAIVEKYAAYFASKGCKHFNFGADEFANDLGSMGFEVIYQNGIYKEHFVPFFNDVAAIIKDNKGMTPRAFNDGVLYNNDTTVEMDQDVQVCYWSSGWGGYNLASATTLNNAGFELINTNQGYYWVLGNADWQVSVKKAGEFDCTEFEGGDTIFNPAGAMLCVWCDNGAADGLDEGAGVAEKIADVIKAFGSTLPEVRNMEPLVDETYFPDAALRQAVISQVGPYVTDLSGFTGVLDCKNTEVKDLTGIAQYLPGLTGLNLTGTKVTKLTSDMLPTGLETLNLTNCRELTFVELEDHPNLQVDFTGCVNVENLYLSGTNMTELDISAMTMLHNFVISNSQISKITAASPSAYTNAYYWNWQNAKLDLSSGTKEGKLKDGVESYFNTADLEEEINPVASQVGSGYLSYWGGNSTTIDLNRVVPLSTIQVSNPYADWGYYEVLTKMTVEVSIDGTSYTVAAEVTDATADYTVALPEGTRAQYIRITNTDEIDCYARFTVYGHEVAPMGFTYSGQQPALVREEMSDVIYERNGQQYQLLDLLSDSYKTFKTVRGTPVADLEGESWVDEAYLTSATTMPKGVKVVITDEDGEIYVPSSVEKPDLGTLDETTNVALNASVQGQSAQYSGEEAYHLFDGIITGSSNKWCGRGATGWVGFTLPESMVVGKWHSVHAKGELESYITQDFSLQVLDPNGSVTEEDFLAMSSSEKNSVMSNNSYWIDLDAVTGNLDVDVTREIPQENLVQAQVYRLYVGKSTAGNDNNVRINELELYAYTGKLVADTNGVFVADEIGTWNVSYQKGGQELESIQVRVRLSDQDLVDLSQAVESAKNDAEAAKAAAEAAQEKAETAQEAAEAARKEAIAAEEAARKAAEEAGTNRDAAEAAKDKAQEAAEKAEAAEKAAETARDEAKAAQDAAKIAQDAAQEAAEAAEKSNREAAMRAAEAAGSAKAAASKAADAATSAAAAAASAEVAASSAAQAANAMHEAQKAQAAAEDAQEQAERARDQAKEAREKADEAAQSAAENKEAAEKAAEEAKAAQEAAEAAEAAAADAQSAAEAARNAAEQSNREAAASAAQAADYAKQMAETYAESRGCRGCPEGRGRGPEEGGRGAEEGPGGRPHRRQVQRHHRAGGH
;
A
#
# COMPACT_ATOMS: atom_id res chain seq x y z
N MET A 1 -38.52 20.50 29.03
CA MET A 1 -39.61 20.22 28.06
C MET A 1 -39.80 21.46 27.20
N SER A 2 -41.01 21.94 26.88
CA SER A 2 -41.32 23.02 25.92
C SER A 2 -40.35 24.24 25.82
N ARG A 3 -39.77 24.73 26.93
CA ARG A 3 -38.78 25.83 26.91
C ARG A 3 -37.37 25.43 26.47
N GLU A 4 -37.06 24.14 26.58
CA GLU A 4 -35.74 23.53 26.40
C GLU A 4 -35.76 22.57 25.17
N GLY A 5 -36.60 22.84 24.16
CA GLY A 5 -36.62 22.13 22.88
C GLY A 5 -37.52 20.89 22.78
N LEU A 6 -37.75 20.13 23.86
CA LEU A 6 -38.56 18.89 23.79
C LEU A 6 -40.03 19.18 23.46
N ASP A 7 -40.61 18.34 22.61
CA ASP A 7 -41.92 18.43 21.96
C ASP A 7 -42.91 17.29 22.34
N MET A 8 -42.43 16.21 22.98
CA MET A 8 -43.26 15.10 23.46
C MET A 8 -43.10 14.86 24.96
N MET A 9 -44.15 14.33 25.59
CA MET A 9 -44.13 13.81 26.96
C MET A 9 -44.79 12.43 26.98
N GLN A 10 -44.00 11.37 27.18
CA GLN A 10 -44.55 10.06 27.47
C GLN A 10 -45.03 10.01 28.93
N LEU A 11 -46.26 9.56 29.16
CA LEU A 11 -46.89 9.48 30.48
C LEU A 11 -47.49 8.09 30.71
N TYR A 12 -46.93 7.36 31.68
CA TYR A 12 -47.48 6.10 32.14
C TYR A 12 -48.82 6.32 32.85
N VAL A 13 -49.85 5.62 32.38
CA VAL A 13 -51.19 5.58 33.00
C VAL A 13 -51.47 4.24 33.70
N SER A 14 -50.71 3.19 33.37
CA SER A 14 -50.69 1.91 34.07
C SER A 14 -49.30 1.29 34.06
N ASP A 15 -48.87 0.79 35.22
CA ASP A 15 -47.65 0.02 35.43
C ASP A 15 -47.87 -1.00 36.57
N ASN A 16 -46.89 -1.85 36.87
CA ASN A 16 -46.93 -2.84 37.94
C ASN A 16 -47.21 -2.20 39.30
N GLN A 17 -46.65 -1.00 39.51
CA GLN A 17 -46.75 -0.17 40.69
C GLN A 17 -48.10 0.58 40.79
N GLY A 18 -48.94 0.62 39.77
CA GLY A 18 -50.26 1.24 39.90
C GLY A 18 -51.00 1.53 38.61
N PHE A 19 -52.32 1.55 38.69
CA PHE A 19 -53.21 1.96 37.62
C PHE A 19 -53.76 3.35 37.95
N ARG A 20 -53.20 4.37 37.30
CA ARG A 20 -53.24 5.77 37.75
C ARG A 20 -54.16 6.66 36.91
N PHE A 21 -55.00 6.08 36.04
CA PHE A 21 -55.94 6.84 35.22
C PHE A 21 -57.31 6.16 35.11
N ALA A 22 -58.37 6.90 35.44
CA ALA A 22 -59.76 6.45 35.39
C ALA A 22 -60.56 7.18 34.30
N LEU A 23 -61.14 6.43 33.38
CA LEU A 23 -62.14 6.90 32.42
C LEU A 23 -63.53 6.98 33.08
N ASP A 24 -64.47 7.72 32.47
CA ASP A 24 -65.86 7.86 32.99
C ASP A 24 -66.62 6.52 33.04
N ASP A 25 -66.17 5.55 32.25
CA ASP A 25 -66.59 4.16 32.25
C ASP A 25 -65.33 3.28 32.32
N MET A 26 -65.26 2.38 33.30
CA MET A 26 -64.12 1.47 33.53
C MET A 26 -64.36 0.03 33.03
N THR A 27 -65.46 -0.24 32.31
CA THR A 27 -65.76 -1.60 31.83
C THR A 27 -65.10 -1.92 30.49
N VAL A 28 -64.56 -3.13 30.32
CA VAL A 28 -64.11 -3.66 29.02
C VAL A 28 -64.91 -4.92 28.69
N THR A 29 -65.20 -5.16 27.41
CA THR A 29 -66.01 -6.31 26.97
C THR A 29 -65.34 -7.04 25.81
N THR A 30 -65.28 -8.37 25.92
CA THR A 30 -64.74 -9.29 24.92
C THR A 30 -65.81 -10.32 24.55
N GLU A 31 -65.50 -11.26 23.66
CA GLU A 31 -66.32 -12.45 23.39
C GLU A 31 -66.41 -13.41 24.59
N PHE A 32 -65.56 -13.25 25.61
CA PHE A 32 -65.54 -14.07 26.82
C PHE A 32 -66.36 -13.47 27.98
N GLY A 33 -66.42 -12.15 28.11
CA GLY A 33 -67.19 -11.49 29.18
C GLY A 33 -67.09 -9.97 29.20
N THR A 34 -67.62 -9.38 30.28
CA THR A 34 -67.44 -7.96 30.62
C THR A 34 -66.75 -7.87 31.97
N TYR A 35 -65.66 -7.09 32.03
CA TYR A 35 -64.77 -6.95 33.18
C TYR A 35 -64.84 -5.49 33.65
N ASP A 36 -64.94 -5.25 34.96
CA ASP A 36 -65.00 -3.92 35.56
C ASP A 36 -63.66 -3.59 36.21
N LEU A 37 -62.91 -2.68 35.61
CA LEU A 37 -61.56 -2.31 36.04
C LEU A 37 -61.55 -1.32 37.22
N THR A 38 -62.71 -0.93 37.77
CA THR A 38 -62.83 0.10 38.82
C THR A 38 -62.03 -0.27 40.08
N ASN A 39 -61.99 -1.55 40.47
CA ASN A 39 -61.26 -2.00 41.66
C ASN A 39 -59.74 -2.02 41.47
N SER A 40 -59.24 -2.06 40.23
CA SER A 40 -57.82 -2.08 39.91
C SER A 40 -57.12 -0.72 40.09
N LEU A 41 -57.88 0.36 40.28
CA LEU A 41 -57.38 1.74 40.36
C LEU A 41 -56.62 2.03 41.66
N GLY A 42 -55.45 2.68 41.51
CA GLY A 42 -54.59 3.09 42.62
C GLY A 42 -53.35 2.21 42.77
N ASP A 43 -53.10 1.71 43.98
CA ASP A 43 -51.80 1.21 44.42
C ASP A 43 -51.54 -0.28 44.05
N GLY A 44 -50.56 -0.51 43.19
CA GLY A 44 -50.07 -1.82 42.75
C GLY A 44 -48.92 -2.42 43.58
N TYR A 45 -48.05 -3.20 42.94
CA TYR A 45 -47.04 -4.06 43.58
C TYR A 45 -45.59 -3.58 43.41
N VAL A 46 -44.80 -3.80 44.46
CA VAL A 46 -43.32 -3.77 44.46
C VAL A 46 -42.83 -5.05 45.15
N GLY A 47 -42.52 -6.07 44.36
CA GLY A 47 -42.18 -7.41 44.84
C GLY A 47 -43.33 -8.11 45.57
N ASP A 48 -43.18 -8.36 46.87
CA ASP A 48 -44.22 -8.96 47.73
C ASP A 48 -45.11 -7.94 48.46
N ASN A 49 -44.82 -6.63 48.37
CA ASN A 49 -45.55 -5.60 49.09
C ASN A 49 -46.25 -4.62 48.13
N LYS A 50 -47.35 -4.02 48.59
CA LYS A 50 -47.87 -2.78 48.01
C LYS A 50 -47.22 -1.58 48.70
N TYR A 51 -46.21 -0.97 48.07
CA TYR A 51 -45.66 0.33 48.49
C TYR A 51 -45.44 1.34 47.33
N PRO A 52 -46.41 1.62 46.44
CA PRO A 52 -46.30 2.70 45.47
C PRO A 52 -46.99 3.97 45.98
N ASP A 53 -46.21 4.88 46.58
CA ASP A 53 -46.61 6.15 47.22
C ASP A 53 -47.61 6.09 48.40
N GLY A 54 -48.57 5.16 48.41
CA GLY A 54 -49.54 4.99 49.50
C GLY A 54 -50.67 6.03 49.51
N SER A 55 -50.85 6.77 48.42
CA SER A 55 -51.94 7.74 48.22
C SER A 55 -53.24 7.07 47.78
N ASN A 56 -53.16 5.93 47.09
CA ASN A 56 -54.23 5.34 46.27
C ASN A 56 -54.94 6.36 45.34
N GLN A 57 -54.21 7.38 44.88
CA GLN A 57 -54.71 8.38 43.93
C GLN A 57 -54.56 7.90 42.48
N TYR A 58 -55.41 8.46 41.62
CA TYR A 58 -55.42 8.31 40.17
C TYR A 58 -56.02 9.58 39.55
N LEU A 59 -55.65 9.90 38.31
CA LEU A 59 -56.24 10.97 37.53
C LEU A 59 -57.64 10.56 37.03
N THR A 60 -58.59 11.48 37.03
CA THR A 60 -59.88 11.30 36.34
C THR A 60 -59.79 11.73 34.88
N GLN A 61 -60.75 11.28 34.07
CA GLN A 61 -60.90 11.67 32.66
C GLN A 61 -60.93 13.18 32.44
N ALA A 62 -61.53 13.94 33.37
CA ALA A 62 -61.57 15.41 33.31
C ALA A 62 -60.21 16.06 33.58
N GLU A 63 -59.43 15.52 34.52
CA GLU A 63 -58.08 16.01 34.82
C GLU A 63 -57.10 15.66 33.70
N MET A 64 -57.25 14.48 33.08
CA MET A 64 -56.47 14.11 31.89
C MET A 64 -56.83 14.97 30.66
N ASP A 65 -58.12 15.31 30.47
CA ASP A 65 -58.55 16.26 29.43
C ASP A 65 -57.88 17.64 29.61
N ASP A 66 -57.79 18.15 30.84
CA ASP A 66 -57.09 19.40 31.16
C ASP A 66 -55.56 19.27 30.99
N ILE A 67 -54.95 18.14 31.35
CA ILE A 67 -53.51 17.86 31.14
C ILE A 67 -53.17 17.84 29.64
N ILE A 68 -53.92 17.09 28.82
CA ILE A 68 -53.74 17.04 27.36
C ILE A 68 -53.93 18.44 26.75
N SER A 69 -54.96 19.16 27.17
CA SER A 69 -55.23 20.53 26.70
C SER A 69 -54.09 21.49 27.08
N TYR A 70 -53.52 21.35 28.28
CA TYR A 70 -52.40 22.16 28.72
C TYR A 70 -51.10 21.81 27.99
N ALA A 71 -50.78 20.53 27.80
CA ALA A 71 -49.62 20.07 27.03
C ALA A 71 -49.66 20.60 25.58
N ASN A 72 -50.79 20.41 24.90
CA ASN A 72 -51.02 20.95 23.55
C ASN A 72 -50.87 22.49 23.52
N SER A 73 -51.30 23.22 24.56
CA SER A 73 -51.10 24.68 24.68
C SER A 73 -49.63 25.13 24.85
N LYS A 74 -48.70 24.18 24.93
CA LYS A 74 -47.24 24.40 25.04
C LYS A 74 -46.46 23.78 23.87
N GLY A 75 -47.17 23.23 22.87
CA GLY A 75 -46.55 22.46 21.80
C GLY A 75 -46.00 21.11 22.25
N ILE A 76 -46.52 20.55 23.35
CA ILE A 76 -46.17 19.21 23.83
C ILE A 76 -47.27 18.23 23.44
N GLU A 77 -46.93 17.19 22.68
CA GLU A 77 -47.79 16.02 22.53
C GLU A 77 -47.69 15.13 23.77
N LEU A 78 -48.84 14.77 24.35
CA LEU A 78 -48.90 13.72 25.36
C LEU A 78 -48.94 12.36 24.67
N VAL A 79 -47.94 11.51 24.95
CA VAL A 79 -47.88 10.13 24.49
C VAL A 79 -48.30 9.23 25.67
N PRO A 80 -49.54 8.69 25.71
CA PRO A 80 -49.93 7.73 26.73
C PRO A 80 -49.06 6.46 26.67
N ALA A 81 -48.71 5.93 27.84
CA ALA A 81 -48.10 4.62 28.00
C ALA A 81 -48.96 3.72 28.91
N LEU A 82 -49.38 2.56 28.43
CA LEU A 82 -50.14 1.55 29.16
C LEU A 82 -49.56 0.18 28.85
N ASN A 83 -48.88 -0.43 29.82
CA ASN A 83 -48.08 -1.62 29.56
C ASN A 83 -48.92 -2.90 29.38
N VAL A 84 -48.65 -3.64 28.30
CA VAL A 84 -49.08 -5.02 28.03
C VAL A 84 -47.98 -5.75 27.23
N PRO A 85 -47.79 -7.08 27.34
CA PRO A 85 -48.47 -8.02 28.24
C PRO A 85 -47.79 -8.17 29.62
N GLY A 86 -46.65 -7.50 29.85
CA GLY A 86 -46.01 -7.36 31.16
C GLY A 86 -46.54 -6.17 31.95
N HIS A 87 -46.04 -5.97 33.18
CA HIS A 87 -46.26 -4.75 33.97
C HIS A 87 -47.74 -4.35 34.22
N MET A 88 -48.66 -5.31 34.21
CA MET A 88 -50.10 -5.12 34.48
C MET A 88 -50.49 -5.37 35.95
N GLY A 89 -49.54 -5.36 36.90
CA GLY A 89 -49.73 -5.88 38.26
C GLY A 89 -50.92 -5.32 39.06
N ALA A 90 -51.22 -4.02 38.94
CA ALA A 90 -52.39 -3.39 39.57
C ALA A 90 -53.72 -3.84 38.93
N ILE A 91 -53.73 -4.10 37.62
CA ILE A 91 -54.90 -4.61 36.89
C ILE A 91 -55.12 -6.07 37.23
N LEU A 92 -54.09 -6.91 37.04
CA LEU A 92 -54.14 -8.35 37.24
C LEU A 92 -54.37 -8.78 38.68
N GLU A 93 -54.30 -7.88 39.66
CA GLU A 93 -54.68 -8.19 41.05
C GLU A 93 -56.11 -8.73 41.14
N GLU A 94 -57.07 -8.01 40.55
CA GLU A 94 -58.50 -8.35 40.54
C GLU A 94 -58.84 -9.47 39.54
N PHE A 95 -57.95 -9.75 38.59
CA PHE A 95 -58.11 -10.77 37.55
C PHE A 95 -57.00 -11.86 37.62
N PRO A 96 -56.88 -12.60 38.75
CA PRO A 96 -55.80 -13.55 38.97
C PRO A 96 -55.80 -14.74 38.01
N ASP A 97 -56.98 -15.12 37.49
CA ASP A 97 -57.13 -16.26 36.57
C ASP A 97 -56.64 -15.96 35.13
N LEU A 98 -56.27 -14.71 34.83
CA LEU A 98 -55.73 -14.28 33.52
C LEU A 98 -54.19 -14.17 33.50
N ARG A 99 -53.52 -14.47 34.61
CA ARG A 99 -52.06 -14.28 34.77
C ARG A 99 -51.25 -15.44 34.19
N TYR A 100 -50.09 -15.11 33.63
CA TYR A 100 -49.06 -16.09 33.29
C TYR A 100 -48.63 -16.86 34.54
N THR A 101 -48.42 -18.17 34.41
CA THR A 101 -48.30 -19.09 35.55
C THR A 101 -47.16 -18.69 36.50
N GLY A 102 -47.53 -18.23 37.70
CA GLY A 102 -46.61 -17.82 38.77
C GLY A 102 -46.35 -16.30 38.83
N SER A 103 -46.63 -15.56 37.76
CA SER A 103 -46.47 -14.10 37.72
C SER A 103 -47.64 -13.38 38.39
N LYS A 104 -47.37 -12.20 38.93
CA LYS A 104 -48.35 -11.21 39.39
C LYS A 104 -48.59 -10.12 38.33
N SER A 105 -47.57 -9.83 37.51
CA SER A 105 -47.51 -8.67 36.63
C SER A 105 -47.88 -8.96 35.17
N SER A 106 -47.92 -10.22 34.74
CA SER A 106 -47.95 -10.57 33.31
C SER A 106 -49.16 -11.42 32.89
N ILE A 107 -49.71 -11.14 31.70
CA ILE A 107 -50.83 -11.86 31.07
C ILE A 107 -50.42 -13.25 30.56
N ASP A 108 -51.30 -14.24 30.70
CA ASP A 108 -51.10 -15.54 30.05
C ASP A 108 -51.34 -15.48 28.53
N LEU A 109 -50.25 -15.33 27.78
CA LEU A 109 -50.25 -15.35 26.32
C LEU A 109 -50.76 -16.68 25.71
N THR A 110 -50.80 -17.78 26.47
CA THR A 110 -51.41 -19.04 26.01
C THR A 110 -52.94 -19.04 26.09
N SER A 111 -53.53 -18.11 26.84
CA SER A 111 -54.98 -17.97 27.04
C SER A 111 -55.59 -16.94 26.10
N ASP A 112 -56.54 -17.37 25.26
CA ASP A 112 -57.26 -16.49 24.35
C ASP A 112 -58.12 -15.45 25.11
N GLU A 113 -58.68 -15.82 26.27
CA GLU A 113 -59.41 -14.89 27.13
C GLU A 113 -58.50 -13.79 27.68
N ALA A 114 -57.30 -14.15 28.16
CA ALA A 114 -56.35 -13.19 28.72
C ALA A 114 -55.81 -12.24 27.64
N LYS A 115 -55.47 -12.77 26.44
CA LYS A 115 -55.10 -11.94 25.28
C LYS A 115 -56.23 -11.00 24.86
N ALA A 116 -57.47 -11.47 24.80
CA ALA A 116 -58.62 -10.63 24.43
C ALA A 116 -58.87 -9.52 25.47
N PHE A 117 -58.77 -9.84 26.76
CA PHE A 117 -58.86 -8.87 27.86
C PHE A 117 -57.79 -7.78 27.77
N ALA A 118 -56.53 -8.15 27.59
CA ALA A 118 -55.42 -7.20 27.45
C ALA A 118 -55.58 -6.29 26.22
N LYS A 119 -55.97 -6.86 25.07
CA LYS A 119 -56.23 -6.10 23.85
C LYS A 119 -57.40 -5.11 23.99
N ALA A 120 -58.49 -5.51 24.65
CA ALA A 120 -59.64 -4.64 24.91
C ALA A 120 -59.31 -3.46 25.86
N ILE A 121 -58.32 -3.62 26.76
CA ILE A 121 -57.81 -2.51 27.58
C ILE A 121 -57.05 -1.52 26.69
N VAL A 122 -56.11 -1.99 25.84
CA VAL A 122 -55.38 -1.10 24.93
C VAL A 122 -56.33 -0.40 23.97
N GLU A 123 -57.26 -1.11 23.34
CA GLU A 123 -58.28 -0.53 22.44
C GLU A 123 -59.04 0.61 23.14
N LYS A 124 -59.50 0.39 24.37
CA LYS A 124 -60.29 1.37 25.11
C LYS A 124 -59.50 2.64 25.44
N TYR A 125 -58.25 2.51 25.89
CA TYR A 125 -57.42 3.68 26.20
C TYR A 125 -56.89 4.37 24.93
N ALA A 126 -56.48 3.61 23.91
CA ALA A 126 -56.11 4.17 22.61
C ALA A 126 -57.26 4.97 21.98
N ALA A 127 -58.48 4.43 21.98
CA ALA A 127 -59.68 5.14 21.52
C ALA A 127 -59.93 6.46 22.27
N TYR A 128 -59.71 6.48 23.60
CA TYR A 128 -59.79 7.72 24.38
C TYR A 128 -58.71 8.72 23.94
N PHE A 129 -57.42 8.37 23.91
CA PHE A 129 -56.36 9.31 23.58
C PHE A 129 -56.41 9.76 22.10
N ALA A 130 -56.76 8.87 21.18
CA ALA A 130 -57.11 9.20 19.79
C ALA A 130 -58.27 10.20 19.72
N SER A 131 -59.27 10.11 20.62
CA SER A 131 -60.37 11.09 20.69
C SER A 131 -59.90 12.50 21.04
N LYS A 132 -58.81 12.62 21.82
CA LYS A 132 -58.22 13.90 22.29
C LYS A 132 -57.12 14.45 21.38
N GLY A 133 -56.64 13.67 20.41
CA GLY A 133 -55.69 14.10 19.39
C GLY A 133 -54.21 13.79 19.67
N CYS A 134 -53.92 12.90 20.63
CA CYS A 134 -52.63 12.22 20.69
C CYS A 134 -52.39 11.44 19.39
N LYS A 135 -51.14 11.38 18.90
CA LYS A 135 -50.77 10.64 17.68
C LYS A 135 -50.02 9.36 17.98
N HIS A 136 -49.32 9.26 19.11
CA HIS A 136 -48.58 8.05 19.49
C HIS A 136 -49.19 7.37 20.71
N PHE A 137 -49.10 6.04 20.80
CA PHE A 137 -49.49 5.27 21.99
C PHE A 137 -48.42 4.22 22.28
N ASN A 138 -47.83 4.24 23.49
CA ASN A 138 -46.87 3.24 23.90
C ASN A 138 -47.58 2.10 24.66
N PHE A 139 -47.44 0.87 24.20
CA PHE A 139 -48.01 -0.31 24.85
C PHE A 139 -47.01 -1.08 25.72
N GLY A 140 -45.79 -0.56 25.88
CA GLY A 140 -44.74 -1.13 26.71
C GLY A 140 -44.10 -2.35 26.06
N ALA A 141 -44.62 -3.54 26.39
CA ALA A 141 -44.08 -4.86 26.02
C ALA A 141 -42.67 -5.17 26.56
N ASP A 142 -42.21 -4.39 27.53
CA ASP A 142 -41.01 -4.58 28.34
C ASP A 142 -41.13 -5.70 29.40
N GLU A 143 -39.96 -6.21 29.80
CA GLU A 143 -39.72 -7.06 30.99
C GLU A 143 -40.76 -8.16 31.31
N PHE A 144 -41.36 -8.81 30.31
CA PHE A 144 -42.39 -9.84 30.49
C PHE A 144 -41.99 -10.89 31.55
N ALA A 145 -42.85 -11.08 32.56
CA ALA A 145 -42.70 -12.00 33.68
C ALA A 145 -41.35 -11.93 34.45
N ASN A 146 -40.72 -10.76 34.51
CA ASN A 146 -39.55 -10.45 35.35
C ASN A 146 -39.68 -10.89 36.83
N ASP A 147 -40.90 -10.89 37.37
CA ASP A 147 -41.19 -11.24 38.77
C ASP A 147 -41.02 -12.74 39.12
N LEU A 148 -40.76 -13.60 38.13
CA LEU A 148 -40.46 -15.02 38.32
C LEU A 148 -39.02 -15.31 38.80
N GLY A 149 -38.17 -14.28 38.92
CA GLY A 149 -36.75 -14.44 39.32
C GLY A 149 -35.81 -14.78 38.16
N SER A 150 -36.31 -14.72 36.93
CA SER A 150 -35.59 -14.80 35.65
C SER A 150 -36.39 -14.03 34.62
N MET A 151 -35.75 -13.34 33.67
CA MET A 151 -36.47 -12.57 32.64
C MET A 151 -37.32 -13.51 31.77
N GLY A 152 -38.63 -13.26 31.71
CA GLY A 152 -39.58 -14.22 31.14
C GLY A 152 -39.47 -14.38 29.62
N PHE A 153 -38.95 -13.38 28.89
CA PHE A 153 -38.66 -13.50 27.45
C PHE A 153 -37.75 -14.68 27.12
N GLU A 154 -36.69 -14.91 27.91
CA GLU A 154 -35.81 -16.08 27.76
C GLU A 154 -36.60 -17.39 27.93
N VAL A 155 -37.51 -17.43 28.92
CA VAL A 155 -38.35 -18.59 29.21
C VAL A 155 -39.35 -18.87 28.07
N ILE A 156 -40.06 -17.85 27.59
CA ILE A 156 -41.03 -18.01 26.49
C ILE A 156 -40.37 -18.23 25.13
N TYR A 157 -39.14 -17.76 24.93
CA TYR A 157 -38.34 -18.08 23.74
C TYR A 157 -37.92 -19.55 23.76
N GLN A 158 -37.36 -20.05 24.87
CA GLN A 158 -36.93 -21.45 25.00
C GLN A 158 -38.07 -22.47 24.90
N ASN A 159 -39.31 -22.11 25.30
CA ASN A 159 -40.46 -23.02 25.27
C ASN A 159 -41.40 -22.87 24.06
N GLY A 160 -41.12 -21.91 23.16
CA GLY A 160 -41.87 -21.67 21.91
C GLY A 160 -42.99 -20.62 21.99
N ILE A 161 -43.48 -20.27 23.19
CA ILE A 161 -44.56 -19.28 23.40
C ILE A 161 -44.24 -17.91 22.77
N TYR A 162 -42.96 -17.53 22.67
CA TYR A 162 -42.54 -16.30 22.00
C TYR A 162 -43.02 -16.24 20.54
N LYS A 163 -42.75 -17.28 19.75
CA LYS A 163 -43.14 -17.32 18.32
C LYS A 163 -44.62 -17.62 18.13
N GLU A 164 -45.17 -18.52 18.95
CA GLU A 164 -46.55 -18.98 18.78
C GLU A 164 -47.59 -17.98 19.33
N HIS A 165 -47.22 -17.13 20.30
CA HIS A 165 -48.16 -16.25 21.00
C HIS A 165 -47.70 -14.81 21.23
N PHE A 166 -46.43 -14.54 21.62
CA PHE A 166 -45.99 -13.15 21.85
C PHE A 166 -45.94 -12.34 20.55
N VAL A 167 -45.27 -12.84 19.52
CA VAL A 167 -45.16 -12.12 18.23
C VAL A 167 -46.55 -11.81 17.61
N PRO A 168 -47.51 -12.76 17.53
CA PRO A 168 -48.87 -12.44 17.12
C PRO A 168 -49.58 -11.41 18.01
N PHE A 169 -49.40 -11.49 19.35
CA PHE A 169 -50.01 -10.54 20.28
C PHE A 169 -49.45 -9.12 20.12
N PHE A 170 -48.13 -8.98 19.94
CA PHE A 170 -47.47 -7.69 19.67
C PHE A 170 -48.03 -7.04 18.39
N ASN A 171 -48.14 -7.82 17.31
CA ASN A 171 -48.68 -7.35 16.03
C ASN A 171 -50.18 -7.00 16.14
N ASP A 172 -50.98 -7.80 16.84
CA ASP A 172 -52.39 -7.49 17.12
C ASP A 172 -52.55 -6.16 17.88
N VAL A 173 -51.72 -5.90 18.88
CA VAL A 173 -51.76 -4.66 19.70
C VAL A 173 -51.32 -3.45 18.87
N ALA A 174 -50.27 -3.59 18.04
CA ALA A 174 -49.86 -2.56 17.10
C ALA A 174 -50.97 -2.20 16.09
N ALA A 175 -51.67 -3.21 15.56
CA ALA A 175 -52.82 -3.02 14.66
C ALA A 175 -53.98 -2.28 15.35
N ILE A 176 -54.33 -2.64 16.58
CA ILE A 176 -55.37 -1.96 17.39
C ILE A 176 -55.07 -0.47 17.59
N ILE A 177 -53.80 -0.11 17.80
CA ILE A 177 -53.39 1.29 17.93
C ILE A 177 -53.51 2.01 16.58
N LYS A 178 -53.07 1.40 15.48
CA LYS A 178 -53.17 1.99 14.13
C LYS A 178 -54.62 2.17 13.68
N ASP A 179 -55.53 1.23 13.99
CA ASP A 179 -56.96 1.38 13.70
C ASP A 179 -57.61 2.55 14.47
N ASN A 180 -57.05 2.97 15.60
CA ASN A 180 -57.51 4.12 16.38
C ASN A 180 -57.06 5.47 15.75
N LYS A 181 -57.61 5.76 14.56
CA LYS A 181 -57.37 6.96 13.73
C LYS A 181 -55.96 7.09 13.12
N GLY A 182 -55.19 6.01 13.01
CA GLY A 182 -53.82 6.06 12.52
C GLY A 182 -52.83 6.57 13.56
N MET A 183 -52.98 6.15 14.83
CA MET A 183 -51.95 6.41 15.83
C MET A 183 -50.73 5.53 15.57
N THR A 184 -49.53 6.08 15.78
CA THR A 184 -48.26 5.35 15.72
C THR A 184 -48.06 4.54 17.01
N PRO A 185 -47.95 3.21 16.93
CA PRO A 185 -47.64 2.39 18.09
C PRO A 185 -46.19 2.56 18.53
N ARG A 186 -45.96 2.47 19.85
CA ARG A 186 -44.63 2.41 20.47
C ARG A 186 -44.53 1.22 21.41
N ALA A 187 -43.34 0.65 21.53
CA ALA A 187 -42.98 -0.40 22.48
C ALA A 187 -41.49 -0.28 22.84
N PHE A 188 -41.04 -0.95 23.89
CA PHE A 188 -39.61 -1.08 24.22
C PHE A 188 -38.98 -2.25 23.46
N ASN A 189 -37.64 -2.27 23.37
CA ASN A 189 -36.90 -3.21 22.51
C ASN A 189 -36.86 -4.66 23.03
N ASP A 190 -37.36 -4.92 24.23
CA ASP A 190 -37.25 -6.17 25.00
C ASP A 190 -37.76 -7.40 24.25
N GLY A 191 -38.97 -7.31 23.72
CA GLY A 191 -39.60 -8.39 22.96
C GLY A 191 -39.35 -8.33 21.45
N VAL A 192 -38.71 -7.26 20.94
CA VAL A 192 -38.58 -7.02 19.50
C VAL A 192 -37.40 -7.82 18.96
N LEU A 193 -37.70 -8.81 18.10
CA LEU A 193 -36.72 -9.75 17.53
C LEU A 193 -35.78 -10.37 18.60
N TYR A 194 -36.33 -10.76 19.75
CA TYR A 194 -35.58 -11.32 20.89
C TYR A 194 -34.57 -12.40 20.46
N ASN A 195 -33.39 -12.40 21.09
CA ASN A 195 -32.24 -13.23 20.72
C ASN A 195 -31.70 -12.95 19.30
N ASN A 196 -31.92 -11.73 18.78
CA ASN A 196 -31.63 -11.30 17.40
C ASN A 196 -32.29 -12.20 16.33
N ASP A 197 -33.46 -12.77 16.65
CA ASP A 197 -34.15 -13.74 15.80
C ASP A 197 -34.96 -13.05 14.69
N THR A 198 -34.28 -12.74 13.58
CA THR A 198 -34.86 -12.16 12.36
C THR A 198 -35.73 -13.14 11.55
N THR A 199 -36.07 -14.33 12.08
CA THR A 199 -36.97 -15.28 11.41
C THR A 199 -38.46 -15.12 11.77
N VAL A 200 -38.80 -14.11 12.59
CA VAL A 200 -40.19 -13.76 12.92
C VAL A 200 -40.58 -12.43 12.27
N GLU A 201 -41.80 -12.36 11.75
CA GLU A 201 -42.37 -11.13 11.17
C GLU A 201 -43.06 -10.32 12.29
N MET A 202 -42.52 -9.14 12.59
CA MET A 202 -43.06 -8.19 13.57
C MET A 202 -43.42 -6.87 12.88
N ASP A 203 -44.44 -6.19 13.38
CA ASP A 203 -45.01 -4.99 12.76
C ASP A 203 -44.03 -3.80 12.78
N GLN A 204 -43.49 -3.45 11.61
CA GLN A 204 -42.45 -2.43 11.43
C GLN A 204 -42.94 -0.98 11.64
N ASP A 205 -44.25 -0.74 11.69
CA ASP A 205 -44.80 0.59 12.01
C ASP A 205 -44.67 0.94 13.51
N VAL A 206 -44.14 0.01 14.34
CA VAL A 206 -43.90 0.23 15.77
C VAL A 206 -42.58 0.96 15.99
N GLN A 207 -42.66 2.19 16.51
CA GLN A 207 -41.49 2.94 16.98
C GLN A 207 -40.92 2.32 18.27
N VAL A 208 -39.67 1.87 18.21
CA VAL A 208 -39.04 1.12 19.30
C VAL A 208 -38.27 2.06 20.23
N CYS A 209 -38.71 2.16 21.48
CA CYS A 209 -38.03 2.84 22.58
C CYS A 209 -36.85 1.97 23.05
N TYR A 210 -35.68 2.16 22.43
CA TYR A 210 -34.51 1.31 22.69
C TYR A 210 -33.76 1.78 23.93
N TRP A 211 -33.80 1.01 25.02
CA TRP A 211 -33.22 1.40 26.31
C TRP A 211 -32.00 0.59 26.72
N SER A 212 -31.95 -0.69 26.35
CA SER A 212 -30.93 -1.63 26.85
C SER A 212 -30.54 -2.66 25.78
N SER A 213 -29.25 -3.00 25.73
CA SER A 213 -28.74 -4.15 24.97
C SER A 213 -28.92 -5.50 25.70
N GLY A 214 -29.56 -5.50 26.87
CA GLY A 214 -29.73 -6.69 27.70
C GLY A 214 -28.48 -7.07 28.49
N TRP A 215 -28.50 -8.27 29.09
CA TRP A 215 -27.45 -8.77 29.97
C TRP A 215 -27.41 -10.31 29.99
N GLY A 216 -26.53 -10.90 30.79
CA GLY A 216 -26.38 -12.37 30.88
C GLY A 216 -27.68 -13.05 31.32
N GLY A 217 -28.34 -13.75 30.40
CA GLY A 217 -29.66 -14.36 30.60
C GLY A 217 -30.85 -13.50 30.15
N TYR A 218 -30.59 -12.40 29.45
CA TYR A 218 -31.60 -11.53 28.82
C TYR A 218 -31.06 -11.01 27.48
N ASN A 219 -31.31 -11.78 26.43
CA ASN A 219 -30.62 -11.70 25.15
C ASN A 219 -31.40 -10.80 24.17
N LEU A 220 -31.34 -9.48 24.37
CA LEU A 220 -32.09 -8.53 23.54
C LEU A 220 -31.51 -8.40 22.11
N ALA A 221 -32.32 -7.90 21.18
CA ALA A 221 -31.82 -7.50 19.86
C ALA A 221 -30.92 -6.25 19.99
N SER A 222 -29.86 -6.18 19.20
CA SER A 222 -29.02 -4.98 19.09
C SER A 222 -29.79 -3.85 18.36
N ALA A 223 -29.47 -2.58 18.64
CA ALA A 223 -30.07 -1.46 17.93
C ALA A 223 -29.73 -1.52 16.42
N THR A 224 -28.50 -1.91 16.08
CA THR A 224 -28.09 -2.21 14.70
C THR A 224 -28.97 -3.30 14.07
N THR A 225 -29.28 -4.39 14.80
CA THR A 225 -30.19 -5.44 14.30
C THR A 225 -31.60 -4.89 14.02
N LEU A 226 -32.18 -4.10 14.93
CA LEU A 226 -33.54 -3.58 14.76
C LEU A 226 -33.64 -2.51 13.67
N ASN A 227 -32.66 -1.60 13.57
CA ASN A 227 -32.60 -0.60 12.50
C ASN A 227 -32.42 -1.27 11.13
N ASN A 228 -31.57 -2.29 11.02
CA ASN A 228 -31.41 -3.08 9.79
C ASN A 228 -32.65 -3.93 9.45
N ALA A 229 -33.47 -4.27 10.45
CA ALA A 229 -34.78 -4.88 10.26
C ALA A 229 -35.90 -3.87 9.96
N GLY A 230 -35.59 -2.59 9.79
CA GLY A 230 -36.53 -1.55 9.33
C GLY A 230 -37.34 -0.85 10.43
N PHE A 231 -37.02 -1.03 11.71
CA PHE A 231 -37.72 -0.35 12.81
C PHE A 231 -37.21 1.08 13.01
N GLU A 232 -38.13 2.03 13.20
CA GLU A 232 -37.80 3.37 13.69
C GLU A 232 -37.40 3.32 15.17
N LEU A 233 -36.18 3.75 15.52
CA LEU A 233 -35.64 3.65 16.88
C LEU A 233 -35.61 5.01 17.61
N ILE A 234 -36.13 5.03 18.83
CA ILE A 234 -36.07 6.17 19.75
C ILE A 234 -35.01 5.87 20.82
N ASN A 235 -33.96 6.68 20.90
CA ASN A 235 -32.88 6.49 21.86
C ASN A 235 -33.37 6.74 23.28
N THR A 236 -33.47 5.67 24.08
CA THR A 236 -34.05 5.64 25.42
C THR A 236 -33.00 5.13 26.43
N ASN A 237 -31.71 5.32 26.15
CA ASN A 237 -30.56 4.68 26.81
C ASN A 237 -30.65 4.71 28.37
N GLN A 238 -30.64 3.52 28.98
CA GLN A 238 -30.75 3.29 30.43
C GLN A 238 -29.72 4.05 31.27
N GLY A 239 -28.53 4.29 30.72
CA GLY A 239 -27.46 5.05 31.36
C GLY A 239 -27.79 6.53 31.62
N TYR A 240 -28.91 7.02 31.10
CA TYR A 240 -29.42 8.38 31.30
C TYR A 240 -30.74 8.42 32.08
N TYR A 241 -31.16 7.31 32.70
CA TYR A 241 -32.37 7.25 33.53
C TYR A 241 -32.30 8.15 34.78
N TRP A 242 -33.48 8.53 35.28
CA TRP A 242 -33.68 9.12 36.60
C TRP A 242 -34.68 8.28 37.41
N VAL A 243 -34.19 7.42 38.31
CA VAL A 243 -35.01 6.58 39.19
C VAL A 243 -35.24 7.28 40.53
N LEU A 244 -36.49 7.38 40.99
CA LEU A 244 -36.85 8.03 42.27
C LEU A 244 -36.17 7.35 43.46
N GLY A 245 -35.53 8.15 44.33
CA GLY A 245 -34.81 7.70 45.53
C GLY A 245 -33.57 6.84 45.32
N ASN A 246 -33.23 6.47 44.09
CA ASN A 246 -32.07 5.61 43.76
C ASN A 246 -30.94 6.45 43.17
N ALA A 247 -30.10 7.02 44.03
CA ALA A 247 -29.04 7.96 43.65
C ALA A 247 -27.98 7.39 42.66
N ASP A 248 -27.80 6.06 42.61
CA ASP A 248 -26.89 5.42 41.65
C ASP A 248 -27.50 5.38 40.23
N TRP A 249 -28.82 5.56 40.11
CA TRP A 249 -29.61 5.61 38.87
C TRP A 249 -30.28 6.98 38.66
N GLN A 250 -29.66 8.06 39.16
CA GLN A 250 -30.07 9.43 38.88
C GLN A 250 -29.02 10.14 38.02
N VAL A 251 -29.30 10.27 36.72
CA VAL A 251 -28.38 10.90 35.76
C VAL A 251 -28.00 12.32 36.22
N SER A 252 -26.70 12.58 36.34
CA SER A 252 -26.22 13.92 36.72
C SER A 252 -26.47 14.94 35.61
N VAL A 253 -26.71 16.20 35.98
CA VAL A 253 -26.82 17.34 35.04
C VAL A 253 -25.64 17.39 34.07
N LYS A 254 -24.42 17.03 34.51
CA LYS A 254 -23.25 16.92 33.62
C LYS A 254 -23.45 15.83 32.56
N LYS A 255 -23.73 14.59 32.96
CA LYS A 255 -23.90 13.47 32.02
C LYS A 255 -25.07 13.71 31.05
N ALA A 256 -26.18 14.29 31.53
CA ALA A 256 -27.30 14.65 30.67
C ALA A 256 -26.93 15.70 29.59
N GLY A 257 -25.98 16.61 29.89
CA GLY A 257 -25.39 17.54 28.92
C GLY A 257 -24.25 16.95 28.08
N GLU A 258 -24.00 15.64 28.19
CA GLU A 258 -23.03 14.87 27.40
C GLU A 258 -23.74 13.76 26.60
N PHE A 259 -25.07 13.78 26.50
CA PHE A 259 -25.88 12.80 25.77
C PHE A 259 -25.77 12.99 24.25
N ASP A 260 -25.38 11.93 23.54
CA ASP A 260 -25.47 11.83 22.07
C ASP A 260 -26.73 11.03 21.69
N CYS A 261 -27.60 11.61 20.85
CA CYS A 261 -28.81 10.94 20.40
C CYS A 261 -28.56 9.75 19.45
N THR A 262 -27.38 9.66 18.85
CA THR A 262 -26.98 8.58 17.94
C THR A 262 -26.29 7.40 18.63
N GLU A 263 -25.81 7.56 19.87
CA GLU A 263 -25.16 6.49 20.65
C GLU A 263 -26.22 5.69 21.45
N PHE A 264 -26.51 4.47 20.99
CA PHE A 264 -27.50 3.57 21.60
C PHE A 264 -26.84 2.64 22.61
N GLU A 265 -27.61 2.20 23.61
CA GLU A 265 -27.06 1.37 24.70
C GLU A 265 -26.51 0.04 24.15
N GLY A 266 -25.31 -0.32 24.62
CA GLY A 266 -24.51 -1.41 24.06
C GLY A 266 -23.40 -0.93 23.10
N GLY A 267 -23.41 0.34 22.69
CA GLY A 267 -22.38 0.94 21.82
C GLY A 267 -22.67 0.84 20.32
N ASP A 268 -23.92 0.57 19.94
CA ASP A 268 -24.41 0.71 18.56
C ASP A 268 -24.57 2.20 18.21
N THR A 269 -24.28 2.58 16.96
CA THR A 269 -24.48 3.96 16.46
C THR A 269 -25.57 4.00 15.39
N ILE A 270 -26.65 4.76 15.65
CA ILE A 270 -27.79 4.91 14.76
C ILE A 270 -27.87 6.38 14.33
N PHE A 271 -27.52 6.67 13.08
CA PHE A 271 -27.32 8.04 12.59
C PHE A 271 -28.61 8.84 12.33
N ASN A 272 -29.75 8.17 12.20
CA ASN A 272 -31.07 8.80 12.03
C ASN A 272 -32.09 8.21 13.03
N PRO A 273 -31.97 8.51 14.33
CA PRO A 273 -32.93 8.07 15.33
C PRO A 273 -34.25 8.83 15.17
N ALA A 274 -35.38 8.14 15.34
CA ALA A 274 -36.72 8.74 15.29
C ALA A 274 -37.02 9.67 16.48
N GLY A 275 -36.15 9.67 17.49
CA GLY A 275 -36.18 10.60 18.62
C GLY A 275 -35.22 10.19 19.73
N ALA A 276 -35.26 10.93 20.85
CA ALA A 276 -34.56 10.58 22.08
C ALA A 276 -35.44 10.87 23.30
N MET A 277 -35.35 10.04 24.34
CA MET A 277 -36.25 10.09 25.50
C MET A 277 -35.49 9.96 26.83
N LEU A 278 -35.53 11.04 27.62
CA LEU A 278 -35.08 11.06 29.01
C LEU A 278 -36.17 10.46 29.92
N CYS A 279 -35.94 9.25 30.44
CA CYS A 279 -36.92 8.56 31.28
C CYS A 279 -36.80 8.88 32.78
N VAL A 280 -37.96 8.91 33.44
CA VAL A 280 -38.11 9.13 34.89
C VAL A 280 -38.94 7.99 35.46
N TRP A 281 -38.34 7.17 36.34
CA TRP A 281 -38.94 5.92 36.81
C TRP A 281 -39.22 5.93 38.31
N CYS A 282 -40.29 5.24 38.72
CA CYS A 282 -40.83 5.29 40.07
C CYS A 282 -40.97 3.90 40.74
N ASP A 283 -39.94 3.06 40.56
CA ASP A 283 -39.75 1.71 41.15
C ASP A 283 -40.25 1.61 42.59
N ASN A 284 -39.99 2.68 43.37
CA ASN A 284 -40.57 2.97 44.66
C ASN A 284 -41.12 4.41 44.66
N GLY A 285 -42.39 4.58 44.29
CA GLY A 285 -43.06 5.89 44.20
C GLY A 285 -43.07 6.71 45.50
N ALA A 286 -42.82 6.12 46.67
CA ALA A 286 -42.74 6.84 47.94
C ALA A 286 -41.34 7.46 48.22
N ALA A 287 -40.31 7.12 47.44
CA ALA A 287 -38.92 7.27 47.87
C ALA A 287 -38.39 8.72 47.92
N ASP A 288 -38.96 9.64 47.13
CA ASP A 288 -38.52 11.04 47.05
C ASP A 288 -39.45 12.04 47.77
N GLY A 289 -40.58 11.57 48.33
CA GLY A 289 -41.56 12.36 49.09
C GLY A 289 -43.00 12.22 48.59
N LEU A 290 -43.98 12.56 49.44
CA LEU A 290 -45.41 12.59 49.10
C LEU A 290 -45.87 14.05 48.96
N ASP A 291 -45.44 14.70 47.87
CA ASP A 291 -45.65 16.13 47.60
C ASP A 291 -46.28 16.41 46.22
N GLU A 292 -47.07 15.45 45.72
CA GLU A 292 -47.71 15.48 44.40
C GLU A 292 -46.69 15.62 43.24
N GLY A 293 -45.43 15.22 43.49
CA GLY A 293 -44.33 15.23 42.52
C GLY A 293 -43.59 16.57 42.42
N ALA A 294 -43.95 17.58 43.22
CA ALA A 294 -43.39 18.93 43.14
C ALA A 294 -41.86 18.94 43.34
N GLY A 295 -41.36 18.22 44.35
CA GLY A 295 -39.93 18.12 44.64
C GLY A 295 -39.16 17.28 43.62
N VAL A 296 -39.81 16.35 42.93
CA VAL A 296 -39.20 15.62 41.79
C VAL A 296 -39.04 16.56 40.60
N ALA A 297 -40.08 17.33 40.27
CA ALA A 297 -40.05 18.33 39.20
C ALA A 297 -39.01 19.44 39.44
N GLU A 298 -38.78 19.85 40.69
CA GLU A 298 -37.70 20.78 41.04
C GLU A 298 -36.31 20.14 40.86
N LYS A 299 -36.08 18.92 41.38
CA LYS A 299 -34.80 18.21 41.30
C LYS A 299 -34.32 17.97 39.86
N ILE A 300 -35.24 17.57 38.97
CA ILE A 300 -34.90 17.16 37.60
C ILE A 300 -34.90 18.31 36.58
N ALA A 301 -35.29 19.54 36.97
CA ALA A 301 -35.43 20.66 36.04
C ALA A 301 -34.13 21.00 35.28
N ASP A 302 -32.98 21.02 35.97
CA ASP A 302 -31.67 21.27 35.35
C ASP A 302 -31.18 20.07 34.50
N VAL A 303 -31.62 18.85 34.81
CA VAL A 303 -31.31 17.64 34.02
C VAL A 303 -32.06 17.65 32.70
N ILE A 304 -33.38 17.92 32.74
CA ILE A 304 -34.23 18.07 31.54
C ILE A 304 -33.67 19.17 30.62
N LYS A 305 -33.13 20.25 31.21
CA LYS A 305 -32.50 21.34 30.48
C LYS A 305 -31.16 20.94 29.86
N ALA A 306 -30.31 20.23 30.58
CA ALA A 306 -29.02 19.76 30.06
C ALA A 306 -29.23 18.79 28.89
N PHE A 307 -30.12 17.80 29.05
CA PHE A 307 -30.53 16.88 27.99
C PHE A 307 -31.12 17.61 26.78
N GLY A 308 -32.08 18.52 27.00
CA GLY A 308 -32.67 19.33 25.92
C GLY A 308 -31.66 20.18 25.14
N SER A 309 -30.52 20.52 25.74
CA SER A 309 -29.45 21.27 25.07
C SER A 309 -28.49 20.44 24.22
N THR A 310 -28.60 19.10 24.22
CA THR A 310 -27.84 18.22 23.31
C THR A 310 -28.66 17.75 22.10
N LEU A 311 -29.99 17.90 22.14
CA LEU A 311 -30.87 17.52 21.04
C LEU A 311 -30.67 18.46 19.83
N PRO A 312 -30.64 17.95 18.59
CA PRO A 312 -30.47 18.78 17.40
C PRO A 312 -31.65 19.74 17.20
N GLU A 313 -31.41 20.92 16.63
CA GLU A 313 -32.50 21.79 16.18
C GLU A 313 -33.33 21.06 15.13
N VAL A 314 -34.63 20.88 15.40
CA VAL A 314 -35.51 20.07 14.56
C VAL A 314 -35.73 20.75 13.21
N ARG A 315 -34.99 20.32 12.17
CA ARG A 315 -35.08 20.80 10.78
C ARG A 315 -36.39 20.35 10.08
N ASN A 316 -37.52 20.61 10.71
CA ASN A 316 -38.84 20.26 10.19
C ASN A 316 -39.05 20.84 8.77
N MET A 317 -39.31 19.93 7.82
CA MET A 317 -39.57 20.16 6.40
C MET A 317 -38.35 20.37 5.47
N GLU A 318 -37.12 20.04 5.87
CA GLU A 318 -36.06 19.73 4.89
C GLU A 318 -36.25 18.30 4.34
N PRO A 319 -36.12 18.08 3.01
CA PRO A 319 -36.28 16.74 2.42
C PRO A 319 -35.11 15.82 2.79
N LEU A 320 -35.42 14.56 3.09
CA LEU A 320 -34.45 13.53 3.46
C LEU A 320 -33.76 12.91 2.23
N VAL A 321 -32.58 12.33 2.46
CA VAL A 321 -31.82 11.57 1.47
C VAL A 321 -32.40 10.16 1.34
N ASP A 322 -33.18 9.93 0.28
CA ASP A 322 -33.84 8.65 -0.03
C ASP A 322 -33.21 7.92 -1.25
N GLU A 323 -33.78 6.78 -1.64
CA GLU A 323 -33.35 6.00 -2.81
C GLU A 323 -33.46 6.72 -4.16
N THR A 324 -34.13 7.87 -4.25
CA THR A 324 -34.14 8.70 -5.48
C THR A 324 -32.85 9.51 -5.65
N TYR A 325 -32.08 9.68 -4.58
CA TYR A 325 -30.75 10.31 -4.61
C TYR A 325 -29.64 9.26 -4.73
N PHE A 326 -29.69 8.21 -3.91
CA PHE A 326 -28.72 7.12 -3.89
C PHE A 326 -29.44 5.77 -3.82
N PRO A 327 -29.66 5.07 -4.94
CA PRO A 327 -30.44 3.82 -4.97
C PRO A 327 -29.84 2.71 -4.10
N ASP A 328 -28.52 2.53 -4.17
CA ASP A 328 -27.75 1.57 -3.35
C ASP A 328 -27.92 1.88 -1.86
N ALA A 329 -28.44 0.90 -1.10
CA ALA A 329 -28.73 1.08 0.32
C ALA A 329 -27.46 1.23 1.18
N ALA A 330 -26.36 0.57 0.82
CA ALA A 330 -25.11 0.70 1.56
C ALA A 330 -24.45 2.06 1.29
N LEU A 331 -24.53 2.57 0.05
CA LEU A 331 -24.05 3.91 -0.29
C LEU A 331 -24.90 4.98 0.39
N ARG A 332 -26.23 4.83 0.34
CA ARG A 332 -27.17 5.75 1.00
C ARG A 332 -26.91 5.86 2.50
N GLN A 333 -26.66 4.74 3.18
CA GLN A 333 -26.27 4.76 4.60
C GLN A 333 -24.89 5.38 4.82
N ALA A 334 -23.90 5.13 3.95
CA ALA A 334 -22.59 5.77 4.03
C ALA A 334 -22.68 7.30 3.87
N VAL A 335 -23.53 7.79 2.97
CA VAL A 335 -23.79 9.23 2.77
C VAL A 335 -24.56 9.82 3.97
N ILE A 336 -25.65 9.20 4.41
CA ILE A 336 -26.45 9.68 5.55
C ILE A 336 -25.60 9.82 6.82
N SER A 337 -24.69 8.86 7.08
CA SER A 337 -23.83 8.84 8.28
C SER A 337 -22.64 9.80 8.26
N GLN A 338 -22.15 10.20 7.07
CA GLN A 338 -20.94 11.04 6.94
C GLN A 338 -21.19 12.44 6.40
N VAL A 339 -22.30 12.64 5.67
CA VAL A 339 -22.70 13.91 5.05
C VAL A 339 -23.87 14.52 5.81
N GLY A 340 -24.90 13.72 6.08
CA GLY A 340 -26.12 14.13 6.78
C GLY A 340 -27.39 13.52 6.16
N PRO A 341 -28.49 13.44 6.92
CA PRO A 341 -29.74 12.84 6.45
C PRO A 341 -30.56 13.76 5.53
N TYR A 342 -30.20 15.03 5.33
CA TYR A 342 -30.96 15.98 4.52
C TYR A 342 -30.29 16.29 3.18
N VAL A 343 -31.10 16.45 2.12
CA VAL A 343 -30.63 16.76 0.75
C VAL A 343 -29.87 18.11 0.68
N THR A 344 -30.17 19.01 1.61
CA THR A 344 -29.46 20.27 1.85
C THR A 344 -27.98 20.08 2.20
N ASP A 345 -27.66 19.06 3.00
CA ASP A 345 -26.29 18.78 3.46
C ASP A 345 -25.40 18.31 2.30
N LEU A 346 -25.96 17.52 1.36
CA LEU A 346 -25.25 16.94 0.21
C LEU A 346 -24.46 17.98 -0.61
N SER A 347 -25.13 19.06 -1.00
CA SER A 347 -24.56 20.10 -1.88
C SER A 347 -23.49 20.96 -1.20
N GLY A 348 -23.45 20.97 0.13
CA GLY A 348 -22.45 21.69 0.93
C GLY A 348 -21.26 20.82 1.36
N PHE A 349 -21.29 19.52 1.09
CA PHE A 349 -20.26 18.59 1.54
C PHE A 349 -18.94 18.77 0.78
N THR A 350 -17.86 18.93 1.54
CA THR A 350 -16.48 18.89 1.02
C THR A 350 -15.62 18.02 1.91
N GLY A 351 -15.03 16.96 1.35
CA GLY A 351 -14.21 16.02 2.11
C GLY A 351 -14.14 14.63 1.49
N VAL A 352 -13.92 13.63 2.34
CA VAL A 352 -13.81 12.21 1.96
C VAL A 352 -15.06 11.46 2.38
N LEU A 353 -15.60 10.62 1.50
CA LEU A 353 -16.64 9.64 1.82
C LEU A 353 -16.00 8.24 1.96
N ASP A 354 -16.17 7.61 3.12
CA ASP A 354 -15.65 6.26 3.38
C ASP A 354 -16.75 5.19 3.28
N CYS A 355 -16.61 4.30 2.30
CA CYS A 355 -17.48 3.14 2.07
C CYS A 355 -16.75 1.82 2.34
N LYS A 356 -15.62 1.83 3.06
CA LYS A 356 -14.75 0.67 3.26
C LYS A 356 -15.47 -0.55 3.86
N ASN A 357 -15.23 -1.70 3.24
CA ASN A 357 -15.78 -3.02 3.59
C ASN A 357 -17.32 -3.08 3.60
N THR A 358 -18.00 -2.16 2.90
CA THR A 358 -19.46 -2.18 2.76
C THR A 358 -19.91 -2.96 1.53
N GLU A 359 -21.20 -3.29 1.46
CA GLU A 359 -21.84 -4.00 0.35
C GLU A 359 -22.18 -3.10 -0.86
N VAL A 360 -21.59 -1.90 -0.97
CA VAL A 360 -21.78 -0.93 -2.08
C VAL A 360 -21.44 -1.56 -3.44
N LYS A 361 -22.37 -1.48 -4.38
CA LYS A 361 -22.30 -2.03 -5.74
C LYS A 361 -22.55 -0.97 -6.81
N ASP A 362 -23.42 0.01 -6.53
CA ASP A 362 -23.82 1.08 -7.44
C ASP A 362 -23.45 2.45 -6.84
N LEU A 363 -22.82 3.29 -7.67
CA LEU A 363 -22.34 4.64 -7.31
C LEU A 363 -23.29 5.75 -7.79
N THR A 364 -24.47 5.39 -8.31
CA THR A 364 -25.51 6.33 -8.75
C THR A 364 -25.82 7.36 -7.66
N GLY A 365 -25.67 8.63 -8.02
CA GLY A 365 -25.90 9.79 -7.15
C GLY A 365 -24.63 10.56 -6.78
N ILE A 366 -23.45 9.93 -6.70
CA ILE A 366 -22.24 10.60 -6.18
C ILE A 366 -21.87 11.82 -7.04
N ALA A 367 -21.64 11.64 -8.35
CA ALA A 367 -21.29 12.75 -9.26
C ALA A 367 -22.35 13.87 -9.33
N GLN A 368 -23.63 13.54 -9.11
CA GLN A 368 -24.74 14.49 -9.23
C GLN A 368 -24.99 15.30 -7.95
N TYR A 369 -24.89 14.65 -6.77
CA TYR A 369 -25.33 15.24 -5.51
C TYR A 369 -24.19 15.56 -4.53
N LEU A 370 -22.98 15.02 -4.72
CA LEU A 370 -21.79 15.31 -3.91
C LEU A 370 -20.68 16.00 -4.73
N PRO A 371 -20.95 17.17 -5.37
CA PRO A 371 -19.99 17.82 -6.28
C PRO A 371 -18.72 18.36 -5.59
N GLY A 372 -18.73 18.51 -4.25
CA GLY A 372 -17.57 18.93 -3.46
C GLY A 372 -16.72 17.78 -2.89
N LEU A 373 -17.03 16.52 -3.22
CA LEU A 373 -16.30 15.34 -2.76
C LEU A 373 -14.86 15.34 -3.31
N THR A 374 -13.85 15.34 -2.42
CA THR A 374 -12.42 15.32 -2.78
C THR A 374 -11.80 13.94 -2.64
N GLY A 375 -12.40 13.03 -1.88
CA GLY A 375 -11.93 11.64 -1.79
C GLY A 375 -13.05 10.61 -1.65
N LEU A 376 -12.85 9.43 -2.23
CA LEU A 376 -13.79 8.31 -2.14
C LEU A 376 -13.03 7.02 -1.79
N ASN A 377 -13.33 6.43 -0.63
CA ASN A 377 -12.72 5.18 -0.19
C ASN A 377 -13.68 4.00 -0.40
N LEU A 378 -13.44 3.22 -1.46
CA LEU A 378 -14.21 2.02 -1.81
C LEU A 378 -13.51 0.72 -1.36
N THR A 379 -12.48 0.80 -0.50
CA THR A 379 -11.68 -0.36 -0.04
C THR A 379 -12.55 -1.57 0.30
N GLY A 380 -12.39 -2.69 -0.41
CA GLY A 380 -13.10 -3.95 -0.10
C GLY A 380 -14.60 -3.98 -0.44
N THR A 381 -15.12 -3.01 -1.20
CA THR A 381 -16.52 -2.96 -1.64
C THR A 381 -16.82 -3.94 -2.78
N LYS A 382 -18.08 -3.92 -3.26
CA LYS A 382 -18.67 -4.81 -4.25
C LYS A 382 -18.89 -4.15 -5.62
N VAL A 383 -18.28 -3.00 -5.86
CA VAL A 383 -18.33 -2.30 -7.15
C VAL A 383 -17.69 -3.16 -8.25
N THR A 384 -18.43 -3.38 -9.34
CA THR A 384 -18.01 -4.24 -10.47
C THR A 384 -17.51 -3.44 -11.68
N LYS A 385 -18.04 -2.24 -11.86
CA LYS A 385 -17.68 -1.29 -12.92
C LYS A 385 -17.53 0.10 -12.33
N LEU A 386 -16.56 0.86 -12.83
CA LEU A 386 -16.42 2.29 -12.59
C LEU A 386 -16.08 3.01 -13.92
N THR A 387 -16.76 4.12 -14.19
CA THR A 387 -16.54 5.02 -15.35
C THR A 387 -16.45 6.47 -14.87
N SER A 388 -15.86 7.36 -15.67
CA SER A 388 -15.67 8.77 -15.31
C SER A 388 -16.98 9.47 -14.93
N ASP A 389 -18.09 9.14 -15.62
CA ASP A 389 -19.43 9.71 -15.38
C ASP A 389 -20.04 9.38 -14.01
N MET A 390 -19.51 8.36 -13.31
CA MET A 390 -19.92 8.01 -11.94
C MET A 390 -19.29 8.91 -10.86
N LEU A 391 -18.24 9.66 -11.20
CA LEU A 391 -17.42 10.42 -10.25
C LEU A 391 -17.55 11.95 -10.43
N PRO A 392 -17.54 12.74 -9.34
CA PRO A 392 -17.54 14.19 -9.44
C PRO A 392 -16.19 14.69 -9.99
N THR A 393 -16.21 15.76 -10.78
CA THR A 393 -15.01 16.29 -11.46
C THR A 393 -13.98 16.91 -10.51
N GLY A 394 -14.34 17.16 -9.25
CA GLY A 394 -13.45 17.64 -8.19
C GLY A 394 -12.76 16.54 -7.37
N LEU A 395 -12.93 15.26 -7.72
CA LEU A 395 -12.34 14.16 -6.94
C LEU A 395 -10.82 14.12 -7.10
N GLU A 396 -10.09 14.16 -5.99
CA GLU A 396 -8.62 14.13 -5.94
C GLU A 396 -8.08 12.72 -5.67
N THR A 397 -8.80 11.91 -4.89
CA THR A 397 -8.36 10.56 -4.46
C THR A 397 -9.47 9.51 -4.55
N LEU A 398 -9.11 8.31 -5.03
CA LEU A 398 -10.00 7.14 -5.10
C LEU A 398 -9.24 5.89 -4.60
N ASN A 399 -9.72 5.26 -3.53
CA ASN A 399 -9.09 4.04 -3.01
C ASN A 399 -9.96 2.81 -3.35
N LEU A 400 -9.43 1.94 -4.20
CA LEU A 400 -10.07 0.69 -4.66
C LEU A 400 -9.43 -0.56 -4.00
N THR A 401 -8.61 -0.40 -2.96
CA THR A 401 -7.87 -1.50 -2.31
C THR A 401 -8.77 -2.72 -2.03
N ASN A 402 -8.40 -3.90 -2.53
CA ASN A 402 -9.18 -5.14 -2.43
C ASN A 402 -10.63 -5.09 -3.00
N CYS A 403 -10.95 -4.21 -3.96
CA CYS A 403 -12.17 -4.32 -4.78
C CYS A 403 -12.07 -5.54 -5.71
N ARG A 404 -12.30 -6.74 -5.18
CA ARG A 404 -12.08 -8.00 -5.90
C ARG A 404 -13.16 -8.36 -6.92
N GLU A 405 -14.28 -7.66 -6.91
CA GLU A 405 -15.38 -7.86 -7.87
C GLU A 405 -15.34 -6.84 -9.03
N LEU A 406 -14.39 -5.88 -8.98
CA LEU A 406 -14.16 -4.87 -10.01
C LEU A 406 -13.49 -5.49 -11.25
N THR A 407 -14.18 -5.42 -12.40
CA THR A 407 -13.68 -5.93 -13.69
C THR A 407 -13.44 -4.83 -14.74
N PHE A 408 -14.11 -3.68 -14.61
CA PHE A 408 -14.04 -2.57 -15.57
C PHE A 408 -13.76 -1.23 -14.88
N VAL A 409 -12.73 -0.51 -15.34
CA VAL A 409 -12.38 0.84 -14.91
C VAL A 409 -12.07 1.72 -16.12
N GLU A 410 -12.72 2.87 -16.20
CA GLU A 410 -12.42 3.95 -17.13
C GLU A 410 -12.41 5.28 -16.35
N LEU A 411 -11.37 6.09 -16.55
CA LEU A 411 -11.12 7.35 -15.83
C LEU A 411 -10.48 8.42 -16.73
N GLU A 412 -10.81 8.44 -18.02
CA GLU A 412 -10.11 9.29 -19.02
C GLU A 412 -10.50 10.78 -18.90
N ASP A 413 -11.69 11.11 -18.39
CA ASP A 413 -12.10 12.49 -18.07
C ASP A 413 -11.60 12.96 -16.68
N HIS A 414 -10.95 12.10 -15.90
CA HIS A 414 -10.45 12.37 -14.53
C HIS A 414 -8.91 12.37 -14.44
N PRO A 415 -8.16 13.14 -15.27
CA PRO A 415 -6.71 12.98 -15.41
C PRO A 415 -5.90 13.29 -14.13
N ASN A 416 -6.43 14.06 -13.17
CA ASN A 416 -5.71 14.37 -11.93
C ASN A 416 -5.94 13.35 -10.79
N LEU A 417 -6.94 12.48 -10.94
CA LEU A 417 -7.38 11.57 -9.87
C LEU A 417 -6.29 10.55 -9.51
N GLN A 418 -5.92 10.48 -8.23
CA GLN A 418 -4.97 9.49 -7.72
C GLN A 418 -5.71 8.23 -7.29
N VAL A 419 -5.37 7.08 -7.88
CA VAL A 419 -6.08 5.81 -7.67
C VAL A 419 -5.20 4.73 -7.07
N ASP A 420 -5.63 4.11 -5.97
CA ASP A 420 -4.99 2.92 -5.41
C ASP A 420 -5.78 1.65 -5.81
N PHE A 421 -5.14 0.79 -6.61
CA PHE A 421 -5.71 -0.47 -7.11
C PHE A 421 -5.28 -1.71 -6.32
N THR A 422 -4.60 -1.57 -5.18
CA THR A 422 -3.92 -2.67 -4.48
C THR A 422 -4.85 -3.87 -4.21
N GLY A 423 -4.62 -4.98 -4.91
CA GLY A 423 -5.40 -6.22 -4.74
C GLY A 423 -6.70 -6.32 -5.55
N CYS A 424 -6.92 -5.48 -6.56
CA CYS A 424 -8.00 -5.63 -7.54
C CYS A 424 -7.69 -6.76 -8.53
N VAL A 425 -7.91 -8.02 -8.12
CA VAL A 425 -7.42 -9.21 -8.87
C VAL A 425 -8.15 -9.51 -10.18
N ASN A 426 -9.39 -9.05 -10.34
CA ASN A 426 -10.27 -9.40 -11.46
C ASN A 426 -10.44 -8.28 -12.50
N VAL A 427 -9.60 -7.23 -12.47
CA VAL A 427 -9.65 -6.15 -13.46
C VAL A 427 -9.25 -6.69 -14.83
N GLU A 428 -10.23 -6.71 -15.74
CA GLU A 428 -10.08 -7.12 -17.14
C GLU A 428 -9.88 -5.89 -18.05
N ASN A 429 -10.54 -4.78 -17.74
CA ASN A 429 -10.57 -3.58 -18.57
C ASN A 429 -10.14 -2.36 -17.74
N LEU A 430 -9.05 -1.70 -18.17
CA LEU A 430 -8.46 -0.54 -17.49
C LEU A 430 -8.09 0.54 -18.50
N TYR A 431 -8.84 1.65 -18.51
CA TYR A 431 -8.65 2.81 -19.38
C TYR A 431 -8.30 4.05 -18.56
N LEU A 432 -7.05 4.50 -18.66
CA LEU A 432 -6.50 5.66 -17.95
C LEU A 432 -5.74 6.59 -18.92
N SER A 433 -6.22 6.78 -20.16
CA SER A 433 -5.56 7.71 -21.10
C SER A 433 -5.48 9.11 -20.51
N GLY A 434 -4.35 9.79 -20.75
CA GLY A 434 -4.13 11.17 -20.29
C GLY A 434 -3.94 11.35 -18.78
N THR A 435 -3.98 10.29 -17.96
CA THR A 435 -3.81 10.44 -16.50
C THR A 435 -2.45 11.04 -16.10
N ASN A 436 -2.45 11.88 -15.07
CA ASN A 436 -1.29 12.46 -14.41
C ASN A 436 -0.74 11.58 -13.27
N MET A 437 -1.31 10.39 -13.03
CA MET A 437 -0.65 9.36 -12.22
C MET A 437 0.72 9.03 -12.81
N THR A 438 1.76 8.95 -11.97
CA THR A 438 3.15 8.71 -12.40
C THR A 438 3.61 7.26 -12.19
N GLU A 439 2.89 6.50 -11.37
CA GLU A 439 3.14 5.10 -11.03
C GLU A 439 1.82 4.30 -11.06
N LEU A 440 1.87 3.03 -11.43
CA LEU A 440 0.72 2.12 -11.42
C LEU A 440 1.16 0.71 -10.99
N ASP A 441 0.36 0.04 -10.16
CA ASP A 441 0.55 -1.37 -9.80
C ASP A 441 -0.55 -2.25 -10.39
N ILE A 442 -0.16 -3.08 -11.37
CA ILE A 442 -0.98 -4.08 -12.04
C ILE A 442 -0.57 -5.51 -11.65
N SER A 443 0.26 -5.70 -10.62
CA SER A 443 0.80 -7.02 -10.24
C SER A 443 -0.26 -8.00 -9.71
N ALA A 444 -1.38 -7.48 -9.20
CA ALA A 444 -2.55 -8.26 -8.85
C ALA A 444 -3.48 -8.55 -10.05
N MET A 445 -3.44 -7.70 -11.09
CA MET A 445 -4.42 -7.70 -12.20
C MET A 445 -4.04 -8.69 -13.32
N THR A 446 -3.82 -9.96 -13.01
CA THR A 446 -3.43 -10.96 -14.02
C THR A 446 -4.53 -11.26 -15.05
N MET A 447 -5.75 -10.77 -14.81
CA MET A 447 -6.88 -10.86 -15.74
C MET A 447 -6.90 -9.77 -16.83
N LEU A 448 -5.96 -8.80 -16.81
CA LEU A 448 -5.96 -7.67 -17.76
C LEU A 448 -6.02 -8.14 -19.22
N HIS A 449 -7.10 -7.68 -19.86
CA HIS A 449 -7.49 -7.97 -21.23
C HIS A 449 -7.33 -6.71 -22.09
N ASN A 450 -7.98 -5.62 -21.68
CA ASN A 450 -7.81 -4.30 -22.26
C ASN A 450 -7.07 -3.38 -21.27
N PHE A 451 -5.91 -2.87 -21.66
CA PHE A 451 -5.07 -2.02 -20.81
C PHE A 451 -4.56 -0.80 -21.58
N VAL A 452 -5.19 0.34 -21.36
CA VAL A 452 -4.95 1.59 -22.10
C VAL A 452 -4.48 2.67 -21.13
N ILE A 453 -3.28 3.17 -21.35
CA ILE A 453 -2.63 4.26 -20.58
C ILE A 453 -2.01 5.29 -21.55
N SER A 454 -2.63 5.48 -22.72
CA SER A 454 -2.09 6.32 -23.78
C SER A 454 -1.99 7.79 -23.35
N ASN A 455 -0.92 8.48 -23.73
CA ASN A 455 -0.66 9.88 -23.39
C ASN A 455 -0.58 10.19 -21.87
N SER A 456 -0.50 9.17 -21.01
CA SER A 456 -0.42 9.32 -19.55
C SER A 456 0.97 9.76 -19.08
N GLN A 457 1.06 10.26 -17.84
CA GLN A 457 2.31 10.57 -17.14
C GLN A 457 2.94 9.33 -16.46
N ILE A 458 2.37 8.13 -16.67
CA ILE A 458 2.85 6.90 -16.03
C ILE A 458 4.26 6.58 -16.53
N SER A 459 5.20 6.52 -15.60
CA SER A 459 6.63 6.28 -15.82
C SER A 459 7.15 5.02 -15.12
N LYS A 460 6.31 4.40 -14.29
CA LYS A 460 6.62 3.21 -13.50
C LYS A 460 5.42 2.26 -13.51
N ILE A 461 5.66 1.00 -13.88
CA ILE A 461 4.66 -0.07 -13.76
C ILE A 461 5.23 -1.15 -12.84
N THR A 462 4.54 -1.42 -11.74
CA THR A 462 4.74 -2.65 -10.95
C THR A 462 3.81 -3.72 -11.52
N ALA A 463 4.38 -4.87 -11.86
CA ALA A 463 3.68 -5.94 -12.57
C ALA A 463 4.13 -7.32 -12.09
N ALA A 464 3.32 -8.33 -12.41
CA ALA A 464 3.69 -9.74 -12.27
C ALA A 464 4.75 -10.14 -13.32
N SER A 465 5.13 -11.41 -13.33
CA SER A 465 5.88 -11.96 -14.49
C SER A 465 5.10 -11.69 -15.78
N PRO A 466 5.74 -11.29 -16.90
CA PRO A 466 5.01 -11.05 -18.16
C PRO A 466 4.19 -12.26 -18.62
N SER A 467 4.66 -13.47 -18.27
CA SER A 467 3.98 -14.75 -18.50
C SER A 467 2.68 -14.95 -17.71
N ALA A 468 2.24 -13.99 -16.89
CA ALA A 468 0.97 -14.02 -16.17
C ALA A 468 -0.17 -13.30 -16.91
N TYR A 469 0.13 -12.40 -17.84
CA TYR A 469 -0.85 -11.62 -18.59
C TYR A 469 -1.34 -12.35 -19.84
N THR A 470 -1.81 -13.60 -19.66
CA THR A 470 -2.21 -14.49 -20.77
C THR A 470 -3.60 -14.18 -21.33
N ASN A 471 -4.25 -13.10 -20.88
CA ASN A 471 -5.58 -12.67 -21.30
C ASN A 471 -5.56 -11.41 -22.20
N ALA A 472 -4.38 -10.86 -22.48
CA ALA A 472 -4.20 -9.57 -23.15
C ALA A 472 -4.76 -9.56 -24.59
N TYR A 473 -5.61 -8.57 -24.90
CA TYR A 473 -6.23 -8.42 -26.22
C TYR A 473 -5.95 -7.04 -26.84
N TYR A 474 -6.13 -5.94 -26.08
CA TYR A 474 -5.75 -4.60 -26.53
C TYR A 474 -4.93 -3.86 -25.48
N TRP A 475 -3.65 -3.68 -25.73
CA TRP A 475 -2.76 -2.91 -24.87
C TRP A 475 -2.29 -1.66 -25.61
N ASN A 476 -2.53 -0.47 -25.05
CA ASN A 476 -2.12 0.78 -25.69
C ASN A 476 -1.47 1.74 -24.69
N TRP A 477 -0.15 1.86 -24.82
CA TRP A 477 0.72 2.72 -24.02
C TRP A 477 1.26 3.91 -24.82
N GLN A 478 0.75 4.17 -26.03
CA GLN A 478 1.30 5.16 -26.96
C GLN A 478 1.44 6.54 -26.29
N ASN A 479 2.58 7.21 -26.49
CA ASN A 479 2.91 8.52 -25.91
C ASN A 479 2.92 8.60 -24.35
N ALA A 480 2.95 7.47 -23.63
CA ALA A 480 3.16 7.47 -22.19
C ALA A 480 4.62 7.88 -21.81
N LYS A 481 4.91 7.93 -20.51
CA LYS A 481 6.23 8.32 -19.97
C LYS A 481 7.09 7.11 -19.58
N LEU A 482 6.86 5.95 -20.17
CA LEU A 482 7.55 4.70 -19.83
C LEU A 482 8.94 4.60 -20.46
N ASP A 483 9.88 4.01 -19.74
CA ASP A 483 11.17 3.58 -20.26
C ASP A 483 11.14 2.08 -20.60
N LEU A 484 11.04 1.77 -21.89
CA LEU A 484 10.90 0.42 -22.42
C LEU A 484 12.23 -0.24 -22.80
N SER A 485 13.39 0.36 -22.47
CA SER A 485 14.69 -0.28 -22.71
C SER A 485 14.77 -1.63 -21.98
N SER A 486 15.28 -2.67 -22.64
CA SER A 486 15.26 -4.07 -22.17
C SER A 486 15.88 -4.33 -20.78
N GLY A 487 16.68 -3.37 -20.27
CA GLY A 487 17.19 -3.35 -18.91
C GLY A 487 16.13 -3.11 -17.82
N THR A 488 15.03 -2.40 -18.10
CA THR A 488 14.00 -1.99 -17.11
C THR A 488 13.03 -3.13 -16.75
N LYS A 489 12.02 -2.86 -15.91
CA LYS A 489 10.91 -3.81 -15.67
C LYS A 489 9.89 -3.71 -16.79
N GLU A 490 9.60 -2.49 -17.21
CA GLU A 490 8.65 -2.08 -18.21
C GLU A 490 9.04 -2.60 -19.60
N GLY A 491 10.33 -2.54 -19.96
CA GLY A 491 10.87 -3.14 -21.18
C GLY A 491 10.71 -4.66 -21.20
N LYS A 492 10.96 -5.35 -20.07
CA LYS A 492 10.75 -6.81 -19.96
C LYS A 492 9.28 -7.20 -20.00
N LEU A 493 8.39 -6.36 -19.47
CA LEU A 493 6.94 -6.53 -19.59
C LEU A 493 6.51 -6.34 -21.06
N LYS A 494 7.01 -5.29 -21.71
CA LYS A 494 6.79 -5.01 -23.14
C LYS A 494 7.27 -6.17 -24.02
N ASP A 495 8.49 -6.67 -23.82
CA ASP A 495 9.05 -7.79 -24.59
C ASP A 495 8.26 -9.10 -24.36
N GLY A 496 7.82 -9.35 -23.12
CA GLY A 496 7.03 -10.54 -22.81
C GLY A 496 5.60 -10.51 -23.37
N VAL A 497 4.95 -9.34 -23.34
CA VAL A 497 3.60 -9.14 -23.89
C VAL A 497 3.63 -9.06 -25.41
N GLU A 498 4.64 -8.44 -26.01
CA GLU A 498 4.90 -8.52 -27.45
C GLU A 498 5.14 -9.97 -27.89
N SER A 499 5.90 -10.76 -27.13
CA SER A 499 6.09 -12.19 -27.40
C SER A 499 4.78 -12.98 -27.31
N TYR A 500 3.89 -12.65 -26.37
CA TYR A 500 2.53 -13.19 -26.31
C TYR A 500 1.73 -12.84 -27.57
N PHE A 501 1.62 -11.55 -27.94
CA PHE A 501 0.87 -11.15 -29.14
C PHE A 501 1.43 -11.72 -30.46
N ASN A 502 2.73 -12.03 -30.52
CA ASN A 502 3.35 -12.70 -31.67
C ASN A 502 3.15 -14.24 -31.68
N THR A 503 2.55 -14.83 -30.64
CA THR A 503 2.40 -16.30 -30.51
C THR A 503 1.02 -16.79 -30.07
N ALA A 504 0.15 -15.92 -29.57
CA ALA A 504 -1.23 -16.21 -29.22
C ALA A 504 -2.13 -16.28 -30.47
N ASP A 505 -3.07 -17.23 -30.47
CA ASP A 505 -4.10 -17.39 -31.48
C ASP A 505 -5.35 -16.65 -30.99
N LEU A 506 -5.42 -15.34 -31.27
CA LEU A 506 -6.50 -14.45 -30.82
C LEU A 506 -7.60 -14.34 -31.88
N GLU A 507 -8.86 -14.55 -31.48
CA GLU A 507 -10.03 -14.35 -32.35
C GLU A 507 -10.41 -12.86 -32.41
N GLU A 508 -11.02 -12.41 -33.52
CA GLU A 508 -11.55 -11.04 -33.62
C GLU A 508 -12.72 -10.82 -32.66
N GLU A 509 -12.52 -10.05 -31.60
CA GLU A 509 -13.63 -9.62 -30.75
C GLU A 509 -14.50 -8.56 -31.43
N ILE A 510 -15.79 -8.61 -31.14
CA ILE A 510 -16.83 -7.81 -31.78
C ILE A 510 -17.45 -6.92 -30.71
N ASN A 511 -17.41 -5.59 -30.92
CA ASN A 511 -18.00 -4.63 -29.99
C ASN A 511 -19.51 -4.93 -29.80
N PRO A 512 -19.99 -5.22 -28.57
CA PRO A 512 -21.39 -5.59 -28.36
C PRO A 512 -22.38 -4.47 -28.71
N VAL A 513 -21.92 -3.21 -28.78
CA VAL A 513 -22.73 -2.07 -29.24
C VAL A 513 -22.60 -1.91 -30.75
N ALA A 514 -23.71 -2.05 -31.48
CA ALA A 514 -23.75 -1.77 -32.92
C ALA A 514 -23.66 -0.26 -33.20
N SER A 515 -22.70 0.15 -34.03
CA SER A 515 -22.52 1.53 -34.50
C SER A 515 -23.05 1.69 -35.94
N GLN A 516 -23.12 2.94 -36.44
CA GLN A 516 -23.41 3.18 -37.85
C GLN A 516 -22.15 2.89 -38.69
N VAL A 517 -22.15 1.79 -39.42
CA VAL A 517 -20.99 1.32 -40.21
C VAL A 517 -21.07 1.68 -41.69
N GLY A 518 -22.23 2.13 -42.18
CA GLY A 518 -22.40 2.59 -43.56
C GLY A 518 -23.72 3.29 -43.83
N SER A 519 -23.88 3.82 -45.04
CA SER A 519 -25.18 4.32 -45.52
C SER A 519 -25.23 4.39 -47.05
N GLY A 520 -26.44 4.42 -47.61
CA GLY A 520 -26.67 4.57 -49.04
C GLY A 520 -28.07 5.09 -49.34
N TYR A 521 -28.42 5.13 -50.62
CA TYR A 521 -29.78 5.46 -51.06
C TYR A 521 -30.13 4.71 -52.35
N LEU A 522 -31.43 4.50 -52.54
CA LEU A 522 -32.05 4.09 -53.80
C LEU A 522 -32.96 5.22 -54.27
N SER A 523 -32.98 5.45 -55.58
CA SER A 523 -33.86 6.45 -56.20
C SER A 523 -34.19 6.04 -57.63
N TYR A 524 -35.35 6.45 -58.13
CA TYR A 524 -35.79 6.26 -59.51
C TYR A 524 -34.69 6.43 -60.58
N TRP A 525 -33.85 7.47 -60.45
CA TRP A 525 -32.79 7.79 -61.42
C TRP A 525 -31.56 6.86 -61.35
N GLY A 526 -31.42 6.06 -60.29
CA GLY A 526 -30.33 5.10 -60.09
C GLY A 526 -30.63 3.68 -60.59
N GLY A 527 -31.88 3.37 -60.93
CA GLY A 527 -32.35 2.01 -61.23
C GLY A 527 -32.87 1.25 -60.00
N ASN A 528 -33.21 -0.03 -60.18
CA ASN A 528 -33.94 -0.82 -59.19
C ASN A 528 -33.07 -1.41 -58.06
N SER A 529 -31.75 -1.18 -58.05
CA SER A 529 -30.88 -1.62 -56.94
C SER A 529 -29.74 -0.65 -56.67
N THR A 530 -29.23 -0.71 -55.44
CA THR A 530 -28.11 0.09 -54.95
C THR A 530 -27.14 -0.79 -54.18
N THR A 531 -25.83 -0.51 -54.24
CA THR A 531 -24.81 -1.24 -53.48
C THR A 531 -24.09 -0.29 -52.53
N ILE A 532 -24.07 -0.64 -51.25
CA ILE A 532 -23.32 0.03 -50.20
C ILE A 532 -22.02 -0.75 -50.01
N ASP A 533 -20.88 -0.09 -50.12
CA ASP A 533 -19.56 -0.63 -49.78
C ASP A 533 -19.13 -0.06 -48.42
N LEU A 534 -18.85 -0.95 -47.47
CA LEU A 534 -18.40 -0.61 -46.12
C LEU A 534 -16.87 -0.45 -46.02
N ASN A 535 -16.13 -0.68 -47.12
CA ASN A 535 -14.66 -0.67 -47.25
C ASN A 535 -13.91 -1.75 -46.43
N ARG A 536 -14.61 -2.50 -45.58
CA ARG A 536 -14.12 -3.60 -44.75
C ARG A 536 -15.26 -4.61 -44.49
N VAL A 537 -14.94 -5.83 -44.09
CA VAL A 537 -15.97 -6.83 -43.70
C VAL A 537 -16.45 -6.55 -42.28
N VAL A 538 -17.76 -6.35 -42.09
CA VAL A 538 -18.39 -6.00 -40.82
C VAL A 538 -19.49 -7.01 -40.45
N PRO A 539 -19.58 -7.48 -39.19
CA PRO A 539 -20.78 -8.11 -38.62
C PRO A 539 -21.96 -7.12 -38.58
N LEU A 540 -23.01 -7.40 -39.33
CA LEU A 540 -24.17 -6.52 -39.48
C LEU A 540 -25.31 -6.90 -38.53
N SER A 541 -26.02 -5.92 -38.00
CA SER A 541 -27.17 -6.13 -37.11
C SER A 541 -28.48 -5.68 -37.74
N THR A 542 -28.55 -4.44 -38.23
CA THR A 542 -29.78 -3.90 -38.85
C THR A 542 -29.50 -2.94 -40.01
N ILE A 543 -30.51 -2.74 -40.86
CA ILE A 543 -30.54 -1.64 -41.84
C ILE A 543 -31.78 -0.81 -41.58
N GLN A 544 -31.59 0.45 -41.19
CA GLN A 544 -32.68 1.41 -41.07
C GLN A 544 -33.00 2.00 -42.45
N VAL A 545 -34.20 1.73 -42.94
CA VAL A 545 -34.83 2.40 -44.08
C VAL A 545 -35.49 3.69 -43.59
N SER A 546 -35.36 4.77 -44.37
CA SER A 546 -36.09 6.03 -44.20
C SER A 546 -36.40 6.69 -45.54
N ASN A 547 -37.62 7.16 -45.76
CA ASN A 547 -38.02 7.96 -46.92
C ASN A 547 -38.32 9.41 -46.48
N PRO A 548 -37.32 10.32 -46.55
CA PRO A 548 -37.49 11.72 -46.12
C PRO A 548 -38.47 12.55 -46.97
N TYR A 549 -39.08 11.96 -48.01
CA TYR A 549 -40.06 12.60 -48.88
C TYR A 549 -41.45 11.95 -48.84
N ALA A 550 -41.70 10.99 -47.92
CA ALA A 550 -42.97 10.27 -47.84
C ALA A 550 -44.19 11.21 -47.71
N ASP A 551 -44.14 12.19 -46.81
CA ASP A 551 -45.20 13.20 -46.61
C ASP A 551 -45.43 14.11 -47.83
N TRP A 552 -44.50 14.15 -48.77
CA TRP A 552 -44.52 15.06 -49.91
C TRP A 552 -45.19 14.42 -51.15
N GLY A 553 -45.40 13.10 -51.15
CA GLY A 553 -46.15 12.38 -52.19
C GLY A 553 -45.52 12.34 -53.59
N TYR A 554 -44.23 12.69 -53.73
CA TYR A 554 -43.53 12.71 -55.02
C TYR A 554 -42.94 11.36 -55.46
N TYR A 555 -42.77 10.42 -54.53
CA TYR A 555 -42.21 9.09 -54.76
C TYR A 555 -43.01 8.05 -53.98
N GLU A 556 -43.10 6.84 -54.49
CA GLU A 556 -43.78 5.75 -53.78
C GLU A 556 -42.92 5.24 -52.61
N VAL A 557 -43.57 4.73 -51.56
CA VAL A 557 -42.88 4.13 -50.41
C VAL A 557 -42.44 2.72 -50.79
N LEU A 558 -41.16 2.42 -50.62
CA LEU A 558 -40.61 1.09 -50.86
C LEU A 558 -41.16 0.09 -49.83
N THR A 559 -42.06 -0.80 -50.24
CA THR A 559 -42.64 -1.83 -49.36
C THR A 559 -41.93 -3.18 -49.48
N LYS A 560 -41.34 -3.48 -50.64
CA LYS A 560 -40.66 -4.75 -50.92
C LYS A 560 -39.26 -4.58 -51.45
N MET A 561 -38.34 -5.29 -50.83
CA MET A 561 -36.95 -5.34 -51.27
C MET A 561 -36.26 -6.62 -50.79
N THR A 562 -35.19 -7.01 -51.49
CA THR A 562 -34.21 -7.96 -50.97
C THR A 562 -32.97 -7.21 -50.49
N VAL A 563 -32.39 -7.69 -49.38
CA VAL A 563 -31.06 -7.30 -48.91
C VAL A 563 -30.14 -8.48 -49.19
N GLU A 564 -29.20 -8.29 -50.11
CA GLU A 564 -28.15 -9.24 -50.45
C GLU A 564 -26.81 -8.77 -49.85
N VAL A 565 -26.00 -9.70 -49.36
CA VAL A 565 -24.69 -9.43 -48.75
C VAL A 565 -23.57 -10.13 -49.52
N SER A 566 -22.37 -9.53 -49.50
CA SER A 566 -21.15 -10.09 -50.09
C SER A 566 -19.90 -9.68 -49.32
N ILE A 567 -18.92 -10.58 -49.26
CA ILE A 567 -17.56 -10.32 -48.76
C ILE A 567 -16.62 -9.93 -49.91
N ASP A 568 -16.75 -10.55 -51.09
CA ASP A 568 -15.81 -10.37 -52.22
C ASP A 568 -16.28 -9.34 -53.28
N GLY A 569 -17.50 -8.80 -53.14
CA GLY A 569 -18.08 -7.81 -54.06
C GLY A 569 -18.62 -8.40 -55.37
N THR A 570 -18.60 -9.72 -55.53
CA THR A 570 -19.00 -10.47 -56.74
C THR A 570 -20.03 -11.57 -56.46
N SER A 571 -19.87 -12.31 -55.36
CA SER A 571 -20.68 -13.42 -54.89
C SER A 571 -21.64 -12.90 -53.81
N TYR A 572 -22.95 -12.87 -54.10
CA TYR A 572 -23.96 -12.32 -53.19
C TYR A 572 -24.94 -13.39 -52.71
N THR A 573 -25.34 -13.30 -51.45
CA THR A 573 -26.37 -14.15 -50.81
C THR A 573 -27.47 -13.28 -50.23
N VAL A 574 -28.73 -13.72 -50.31
CA VAL A 574 -29.86 -13.01 -49.69
C VAL A 574 -29.75 -13.16 -48.16
N ALA A 575 -29.64 -12.04 -47.44
CA ALA A 575 -29.65 -11.98 -45.98
C ALA A 575 -31.07 -11.71 -45.44
N ALA A 576 -31.86 -10.90 -46.14
CA ALA A 576 -33.26 -10.65 -45.79
C ALA A 576 -34.13 -10.42 -47.03
N GLU A 577 -35.38 -10.85 -46.96
CA GLU A 577 -36.45 -10.47 -47.88
C GLU A 577 -37.51 -9.71 -47.07
N VAL A 578 -37.91 -8.52 -47.54
CA VAL A 578 -38.88 -7.64 -46.87
C VAL A 578 -40.08 -7.49 -47.78
N THR A 579 -41.30 -7.62 -47.24
CA THR A 579 -42.54 -7.71 -48.03
C THR A 579 -43.58 -6.62 -47.72
N ASP A 580 -43.37 -5.87 -46.63
CA ASP A 580 -44.33 -4.98 -45.98
C ASP A 580 -43.66 -3.78 -45.26
N ALA A 581 -42.53 -3.30 -45.79
CA ALA A 581 -41.85 -2.11 -45.27
C ALA A 581 -42.70 -0.84 -45.34
N THR A 582 -42.40 0.12 -44.44
CA THR A 582 -43.04 1.45 -44.40
C THR A 582 -42.04 2.56 -44.71
N ALA A 583 -42.48 3.83 -44.67
CA ALA A 583 -41.61 4.98 -44.92
C ALA A 583 -40.37 5.01 -44.01
N ASP A 584 -40.51 4.59 -42.76
CA ASP A 584 -39.41 4.26 -41.87
C ASP A 584 -39.56 2.80 -41.42
N TYR A 585 -38.48 2.01 -41.53
CA TYR A 585 -38.54 0.58 -41.27
C TYR A 585 -37.15 0.01 -40.91
N THR A 586 -37.07 -0.83 -39.89
CA THR A 586 -35.81 -1.47 -39.47
C THR A 586 -35.76 -2.90 -40.00
N VAL A 587 -34.85 -3.18 -40.93
CA VAL A 587 -34.55 -4.56 -41.34
C VAL A 587 -33.62 -5.18 -40.30
N ALA A 588 -34.07 -6.21 -39.60
CA ALA A 588 -33.18 -7.07 -38.83
C ALA A 588 -32.45 -8.03 -39.78
N LEU A 589 -31.14 -8.19 -39.61
CA LEU A 589 -30.34 -9.16 -40.36
C LEU A 589 -30.10 -10.42 -39.52
N PRO A 590 -29.89 -11.60 -40.14
CA PRO A 590 -29.61 -12.83 -39.40
C PRO A 590 -28.34 -12.72 -38.55
N GLU A 591 -28.36 -13.31 -37.36
CA GLU A 591 -27.21 -13.43 -36.48
C GLU A 591 -26.01 -14.05 -37.21
N GLY A 592 -24.81 -13.46 -37.04
CA GLY A 592 -23.60 -13.88 -37.75
C GLY A 592 -23.47 -13.39 -39.20
N THR A 593 -24.39 -12.56 -39.72
CA THR A 593 -24.25 -11.94 -41.05
C THR A 593 -23.01 -11.03 -41.11
N ARG A 594 -21.98 -11.41 -41.87
CA ARG A 594 -20.78 -10.58 -42.14
C ARG A 594 -20.72 -10.18 -43.61
N ALA A 595 -20.49 -8.90 -43.91
CA ALA A 595 -20.40 -8.39 -45.28
C ALA A 595 -19.44 -7.20 -45.39
N GLN A 596 -18.83 -6.99 -46.57
CA GLN A 596 -18.31 -5.67 -46.97
C GLN A 596 -19.30 -4.95 -47.88
N TYR A 597 -19.97 -5.66 -48.77
CA TYR A 597 -20.88 -5.09 -49.75
C TYR A 597 -22.31 -5.52 -49.44
N ILE A 598 -23.24 -4.57 -49.42
CA ILE A 598 -24.66 -4.80 -49.22
C ILE A 598 -25.38 -4.28 -50.44
N ARG A 599 -26.04 -5.15 -51.20
CA ARG A 599 -26.92 -4.74 -52.30
C ARG A 599 -28.37 -4.76 -51.83
N ILE A 600 -29.08 -3.66 -52.03
CA ILE A 600 -30.51 -3.55 -51.74
C ILE A 600 -31.24 -3.41 -53.07
N THR A 601 -32.14 -4.33 -53.36
CA THR A 601 -32.88 -4.41 -54.63
C THR A 601 -34.37 -4.22 -54.37
N ASN A 602 -34.97 -3.19 -54.99
CA ASN A 602 -36.41 -2.94 -54.99
C ASN A 602 -37.12 -4.05 -55.78
N THR A 603 -37.98 -4.80 -55.10
CA THR A 603 -38.79 -5.90 -55.65
C THR A 603 -40.29 -5.57 -55.71
N ASP A 604 -40.65 -4.32 -55.45
CA ASP A 604 -41.95 -3.75 -55.80
C ASP A 604 -42.03 -3.33 -57.27
N GLU A 605 -40.89 -3.06 -57.91
CA GLU A 605 -40.77 -2.47 -59.27
C GLU A 605 -41.38 -1.04 -59.38
N ILE A 606 -41.46 -0.31 -58.26
CA ILE A 606 -42.05 1.06 -58.16
C ILE A 606 -41.02 2.19 -58.13
N ASP A 607 -41.48 3.40 -58.48
CA ASP A 607 -40.70 4.64 -58.54
C ASP A 607 -40.50 5.27 -57.14
N CYS A 608 -39.60 4.69 -56.35
CA CYS A 608 -39.34 5.09 -54.96
C CYS A 608 -38.12 6.02 -54.76
N TYR A 609 -38.04 6.59 -53.55
CA TYR A 609 -36.81 7.13 -52.97
C TYR A 609 -36.67 6.57 -51.54
N ALA A 610 -35.53 5.98 -51.21
CA ALA A 610 -35.25 5.43 -49.88
C ALA A 610 -33.78 5.65 -49.50
N ARG A 611 -33.55 6.11 -48.27
CA ARG A 611 -32.23 6.17 -47.63
C ARG A 611 -32.06 4.96 -46.71
N PHE A 612 -30.87 4.38 -46.72
CA PHE A 612 -30.48 3.26 -45.87
C PHE A 612 -29.33 3.67 -44.97
N THR A 613 -29.47 3.40 -43.68
CA THR A 613 -28.39 3.50 -42.69
C THR A 613 -28.08 2.10 -42.19
N VAL A 614 -26.83 1.66 -42.35
CA VAL A 614 -26.39 0.30 -41.99
C VAL A 614 -25.79 0.35 -40.59
N TYR A 615 -26.35 -0.47 -39.70
CA TYR A 615 -25.81 -0.70 -38.37
C TYR A 615 -25.14 -2.06 -38.30
N GLY A 616 -24.01 -2.09 -37.63
CA GLY A 616 -23.18 -3.28 -37.46
C GLY A 616 -22.23 -3.08 -36.30
N HIS A 617 -21.61 -4.17 -35.88
CA HIS A 617 -20.68 -4.19 -34.77
C HIS A 617 -19.27 -4.00 -35.33
N GLU A 618 -18.51 -3.05 -34.79
CA GLU A 618 -17.11 -2.90 -35.18
C GLU A 618 -16.26 -3.96 -34.48
N VAL A 619 -15.18 -4.40 -35.14
CA VAL A 619 -14.17 -5.26 -34.53
C VAL A 619 -13.45 -4.42 -33.47
N ALA A 620 -13.33 -4.95 -32.24
CA ALA A 620 -12.59 -4.30 -31.17
C ALA A 620 -11.11 -4.19 -31.57
N PRO A 621 -10.42 -3.07 -31.25
CA PRO A 621 -9.01 -2.93 -31.57
C PRO A 621 -8.21 -4.05 -30.89
N MET A 622 -7.23 -4.62 -31.58
CA MET A 622 -6.44 -5.76 -31.10
C MET A 622 -4.95 -5.49 -31.23
N GLY A 623 -4.15 -6.05 -30.32
CA GLY A 623 -2.69 -5.98 -30.33
C GLY A 623 -2.13 -4.97 -29.33
N PHE A 624 -0.82 -4.74 -29.44
CA PHE A 624 -0.05 -3.93 -28.50
C PHE A 624 0.60 -2.73 -29.20
N THR A 625 0.23 -1.53 -28.78
CA THR A 625 0.79 -0.25 -29.28
C THR A 625 1.55 0.47 -28.17
N TYR A 626 2.81 0.82 -28.42
CA TYR A 626 3.68 1.47 -27.41
C TYR A 626 4.65 2.49 -28.02
N SER A 627 4.45 2.93 -29.26
CA SER A 627 5.31 3.91 -29.93
C SER A 627 5.17 5.34 -29.38
N GLY A 628 6.11 6.20 -29.74
CA GLY A 628 6.08 7.62 -29.36
C GLY A 628 6.27 7.88 -27.86
N GLN A 629 6.83 6.94 -27.09
CA GLN A 629 7.11 7.17 -25.66
C GLN A 629 7.90 8.46 -25.48
N GLN A 630 7.62 9.15 -24.38
CA GLN A 630 8.38 10.30 -23.93
C GLN A 630 8.89 10.00 -22.52
N PRO A 631 9.86 9.08 -22.33
CA PRO A 631 10.22 8.52 -21.03
C PRO A 631 10.44 9.61 -19.98
N ALA A 632 9.81 9.52 -18.80
CA ALA A 632 9.97 10.56 -17.79
C ALA A 632 11.45 10.73 -17.44
N LEU A 633 11.97 11.94 -17.60
CA LEU A 633 13.38 12.25 -17.39
C LEU A 633 13.62 12.87 -16.02
N VAL A 634 14.68 12.39 -15.38
CA VAL A 634 15.29 12.98 -14.20
C VAL A 634 16.58 13.66 -14.66
N ARG A 635 16.79 14.90 -14.22
CA ARG A 635 18.08 15.58 -14.41
C ARG A 635 19.16 14.77 -13.70
N GLU A 636 20.26 14.50 -14.39
CA GLU A 636 21.52 14.22 -13.72
C GLU A 636 22.20 15.57 -13.52
N GLU A 637 22.03 16.14 -12.33
CA GLU A 637 22.67 17.39 -11.95
C GLU A 637 24.20 17.28 -12.11
N MET A 638 24.87 18.42 -12.28
CA MET A 638 26.33 18.48 -12.21
C MET A 638 26.81 18.03 -10.81
N SER A 639 28.06 17.60 -10.72
CA SER A 639 28.60 16.91 -9.55
C SER A 639 28.83 17.88 -8.39
N ASP A 640 27.83 18.07 -7.52
CA ASP A 640 27.85 18.89 -6.29
C ASP A 640 29.24 19.36 -5.86
N VAL A 641 29.59 20.54 -6.34
CA VAL A 641 30.88 21.14 -6.09
C VAL A 641 30.92 21.69 -4.67
N ILE A 642 31.37 20.82 -3.77
CA ILE A 642 31.40 21.06 -2.34
C ILE A 642 32.81 21.46 -1.90
N TYR A 643 32.96 22.71 -1.48
CA TYR A 643 34.12 23.16 -0.72
C TYR A 643 33.93 22.87 0.78
N GLU A 644 34.93 22.22 1.40
CA GLU A 644 34.99 22.10 2.86
C GLU A 644 35.99 23.05 3.52
N ARG A 645 35.46 23.86 4.45
CA ARG A 645 36.24 24.76 5.31
C ARG A 645 35.73 24.67 6.74
N ASN A 646 36.62 24.36 7.68
CA ASN A 646 36.35 24.33 9.12
C ASN A 646 35.17 23.43 9.55
N GLY A 647 34.88 22.35 8.80
CA GLY A 647 33.77 21.43 9.10
C GLY A 647 32.39 21.90 8.60
N GLN A 648 32.33 22.83 7.64
CA GLN A 648 31.12 23.12 6.87
C GLN A 648 31.37 23.01 5.37
N GLN A 649 30.34 22.55 4.67
CA GLN A 649 30.26 22.33 3.23
C GLN A 649 29.53 23.50 2.54
N TYR A 650 29.95 23.83 1.32
CA TYR A 650 29.34 24.86 0.48
C TYR A 650 29.22 24.36 -0.96
N GLN A 651 27.99 24.19 -1.46
CA GLN A 651 27.64 23.98 -2.87
C GLN A 651 27.85 25.26 -3.68
N LEU A 652 27.85 25.14 -5.01
CA LEU A 652 28.27 26.21 -5.93
C LEU A 652 27.56 26.25 -7.29
N LEU A 653 26.68 25.29 -7.61
CA LEU A 653 25.91 25.25 -8.88
C LEU A 653 24.77 26.26 -8.98
N ASP A 654 24.44 26.91 -7.86
CA ASP A 654 23.16 27.60 -7.62
C ASP A 654 22.95 28.86 -8.48
N LEU A 655 23.92 29.26 -9.30
CA LEU A 655 23.85 30.46 -10.15
C LEU A 655 23.14 30.22 -11.50
N LEU A 656 22.49 29.07 -11.68
CA LEU A 656 21.95 28.63 -12.98
C LEU A 656 20.46 28.33 -13.00
N SER A 657 19.82 28.70 -14.11
CA SER A 657 18.49 28.19 -14.46
C SER A 657 18.48 26.68 -14.73
N ASP A 658 19.61 26.13 -15.17
CA ASP A 658 19.76 24.75 -15.63
C ASP A 658 21.18 24.24 -15.33
N SER A 659 21.32 23.61 -14.16
CA SER A 659 22.56 23.12 -13.54
C SER A 659 22.94 21.67 -13.89
N TYR A 660 22.34 21.08 -14.92
CA TYR A 660 22.44 19.64 -15.17
C TYR A 660 23.53 19.25 -16.17
N LYS A 661 24.15 18.10 -15.90
CA LYS A 661 25.21 17.46 -16.69
C LYS A 661 24.62 16.67 -17.86
N THR A 662 23.49 16.00 -17.64
CA THR A 662 22.74 15.25 -18.66
C THR A 662 21.33 14.91 -18.14
N PHE A 663 20.54 14.17 -18.92
CA PHE A 663 19.30 13.53 -18.48
C PHE A 663 19.42 12.00 -18.49
N LYS A 664 18.65 11.37 -17.62
CA LYS A 664 18.37 9.93 -17.60
C LYS A 664 16.90 9.70 -17.32
N THR A 665 16.37 8.52 -17.64
CA THR A 665 14.98 8.19 -17.32
C THR A 665 14.79 8.03 -15.80
N VAL A 666 13.53 8.04 -15.34
CA VAL A 666 13.11 7.62 -13.99
C VAL A 666 13.53 6.16 -13.66
N ARG A 667 13.92 5.37 -14.66
CA ARG A 667 14.50 4.02 -14.52
C ARG A 667 16.03 3.99 -14.51
N GLY A 668 16.69 5.11 -14.78
CA GLY A 668 18.14 5.27 -14.74
C GLY A 668 18.85 5.07 -16.08
N THR A 669 18.12 4.81 -17.18
CA THR A 669 18.69 4.70 -18.53
C THR A 669 19.17 6.08 -19.01
N PRO A 670 20.44 6.26 -19.41
CA PRO A 670 20.92 7.51 -20.00
C PRO A 670 20.13 7.88 -21.25
N VAL A 671 19.82 9.16 -21.47
CA VAL A 671 19.06 9.59 -22.67
C VAL A 671 19.82 9.29 -23.98
N ALA A 672 21.15 9.28 -23.96
CA ALA A 672 21.97 8.87 -25.10
C ALA A 672 21.78 7.38 -25.49
N ASP A 673 21.42 6.52 -24.54
CA ASP A 673 21.16 5.10 -24.80
C ASP A 673 19.75 4.86 -25.39
N LEU A 674 18.97 5.93 -25.60
CA LEU A 674 17.67 5.91 -26.26
C LEU A 674 17.74 6.38 -27.74
N GLU A 675 18.89 6.87 -28.21
CA GLU A 675 19.03 7.39 -29.57
C GLU A 675 18.86 6.28 -30.63
N GLY A 676 17.78 6.38 -31.43
CA GLY A 676 17.43 5.40 -32.46
C GLY A 676 16.52 4.26 -32.01
N GLU A 677 16.09 4.24 -30.74
CA GLU A 677 15.10 3.28 -30.24
C GLU A 677 13.71 3.57 -30.83
N SER A 678 13.15 2.62 -31.59
CA SER A 678 11.98 2.80 -32.45
C SER A 678 10.64 3.02 -31.72
N TRP A 679 10.64 2.91 -30.39
CA TRP A 679 9.48 3.13 -29.52
C TRP A 679 9.46 4.53 -28.89
N VAL A 680 10.55 5.29 -28.97
CA VAL A 680 10.65 6.65 -28.42
C VAL A 680 10.25 7.70 -29.46
N ASP A 681 9.72 8.82 -29.01
CA ASP A 681 9.57 10.03 -29.82
C ASP A 681 10.95 10.70 -30.09
N GLU A 682 11.39 10.64 -31.35
CA GLU A 682 12.67 11.23 -31.81
C GLU A 682 12.72 12.76 -31.61
N ALA A 683 11.59 13.45 -31.73
CA ALA A 683 11.52 14.90 -31.52
C ALA A 683 11.59 15.23 -30.01
N TYR A 684 10.97 14.40 -29.16
CA TYR A 684 11.12 14.49 -27.71
C TYR A 684 12.58 14.28 -27.28
N LEU A 685 13.24 13.21 -27.75
CA LEU A 685 14.66 12.97 -27.47
C LEU A 685 15.53 14.15 -27.92
N THR A 686 15.32 14.65 -29.15
CA THR A 686 16.04 15.83 -29.67
C THR A 686 15.84 17.06 -28.79
N SER A 687 14.65 17.26 -28.23
CA SER A 687 14.38 18.36 -27.28
C SER A 687 15.05 18.16 -25.92
N ALA A 688 15.17 16.92 -25.45
CA ALA A 688 15.83 16.57 -24.20
C ALA A 688 17.38 16.60 -24.29
N THR A 689 17.95 16.33 -25.47
CA THR A 689 19.38 16.46 -25.73
C THR A 689 19.81 17.87 -26.13
N THR A 690 18.88 18.83 -26.23
CA THR A 690 19.24 20.24 -26.44
C THR A 690 19.85 20.83 -25.17
N MET A 691 21.19 20.76 -25.06
CA MET A 691 21.96 21.25 -23.91
C MET A 691 21.59 22.69 -23.49
N PRO A 692 21.71 23.04 -22.20
CA PRO A 692 21.68 24.44 -21.78
C PRO A 692 22.76 25.22 -22.53
N LYS A 693 22.44 26.44 -22.97
CA LYS A 693 23.24 27.21 -23.97
C LYS A 693 24.56 27.78 -23.41
N GLY A 694 25.49 26.93 -22.99
CA GLY A 694 26.90 27.26 -22.72
C GLY A 694 27.43 26.75 -21.38
N VAL A 695 28.74 26.42 -21.37
CA VAL A 695 29.63 26.16 -20.22
C VAL A 695 31.06 26.58 -20.63
N LYS A 696 31.91 26.98 -19.68
CA LYS A 696 33.26 27.60 -19.77
C LYS A 696 33.91 27.40 -18.34
N VAL A 697 35.10 27.91 -17.89
CA VAL A 697 35.77 27.63 -16.56
C VAL A 697 36.79 28.70 -16.02
N VAL A 698 36.50 29.64 -15.10
CA VAL A 698 37.56 30.52 -14.48
C VAL A 698 38.51 29.68 -13.58
N ILE A 699 39.70 30.21 -13.25
CA ILE A 699 40.72 29.53 -12.42
C ILE A 699 41.33 30.53 -11.43
N THR A 700 41.39 30.27 -10.11
CA THR A 700 42.13 31.12 -9.13
C THR A 700 42.95 30.34 -8.08
N ASP A 701 43.89 31.03 -7.41
CA ASP A 701 44.79 30.51 -6.35
C ASP A 701 44.36 30.87 -4.90
N GLU A 702 45.22 30.59 -3.91
CA GLU A 702 44.96 30.77 -2.45
C GLU A 702 44.55 32.22 -2.07
N ASP A 703 45.13 33.20 -2.76
CA ASP A 703 44.95 34.64 -2.50
C ASP A 703 43.81 35.23 -3.37
N GLY A 704 43.23 34.45 -4.27
CA GLY A 704 42.16 34.88 -5.18
C GLY A 704 42.65 35.63 -6.43
N GLU A 705 43.92 35.43 -6.82
CA GLU A 705 44.38 35.86 -8.14
C GLU A 705 43.92 34.86 -9.21
N ILE A 706 43.35 35.39 -10.29
CA ILE A 706 42.94 34.54 -11.41
C ILE A 706 44.23 33.95 -11.97
N TYR A 707 44.35 32.62 -11.93
CA TYR A 707 45.44 31.90 -12.55
C TYR A 707 45.22 31.94 -14.07
N VAL A 708 45.62 33.06 -14.65
CA VAL A 708 46.03 33.11 -16.04
C VAL A 708 47.53 32.85 -16.04
N PRO A 709 48.06 31.89 -16.81
CA PRO A 709 49.48 31.51 -16.77
C PRO A 709 50.42 32.67 -17.14
N SER A 710 50.76 33.49 -16.13
CA SER A 710 51.71 34.61 -16.13
C SER A 710 51.55 35.68 -17.23
N SER A 711 50.34 35.92 -17.76
CA SER A 711 50.19 36.68 -19.02
C SER A 711 48.96 37.62 -19.21
N VAL A 712 48.03 37.80 -18.26
CA VAL A 712 46.82 38.67 -18.42
C VAL A 712 46.42 39.37 -17.10
N GLU A 713 45.61 40.45 -17.17
CA GLU A 713 45.12 41.30 -16.04
C GLU A 713 43.59 41.16 -15.75
N LYS A 714 43.06 41.86 -14.73
CA LYS A 714 41.70 41.71 -14.11
C LYS A 714 40.71 42.90 -14.35
N PRO A 715 39.37 42.69 -14.18
CA PRO A 715 38.29 43.71 -14.33
C PRO A 715 37.85 44.44 -13.03
N ASP A 716 37.12 45.57 -13.15
CA ASP A 716 36.44 46.31 -12.05
C ASP A 716 35.22 47.13 -12.56
N LEU A 717 33.99 46.69 -12.28
CA LEU A 717 32.77 47.28 -12.87
C LEU A 717 32.11 48.43 -12.08
N GLY A 718 32.31 48.58 -10.77
CA GLY A 718 31.61 49.62 -9.99
C GLY A 718 30.08 49.45 -9.90
N THR A 719 29.33 50.56 -9.87
CA THR A 719 27.86 50.60 -9.67
C THR A 719 27.10 51.03 -10.92
N LEU A 720 25.89 50.49 -11.16
CA LEU A 720 25.00 50.96 -12.23
C LEU A 720 24.37 52.32 -11.86
N ASP A 721 24.56 53.34 -12.70
CA ASP A 721 23.91 54.65 -12.55
C ASP A 721 22.62 54.74 -13.36
N GLU A 722 21.50 54.37 -12.73
CA GLU A 722 20.15 54.55 -13.30
C GLU A 722 19.65 56.01 -13.27
N THR A 723 20.44 56.97 -12.80
CA THR A 723 20.07 58.40 -12.80
C THR A 723 20.62 59.19 -13.99
N THR A 724 21.54 58.59 -14.76
CA THR A 724 22.17 59.21 -15.93
C THR A 724 21.92 58.37 -17.19
N ASN A 725 21.06 58.86 -18.10
CA ASN A 725 21.00 58.34 -19.47
C ASN A 725 22.30 58.70 -20.21
N VAL A 726 23.20 57.73 -20.38
CA VAL A 726 24.51 57.93 -21.05
C VAL A 726 24.41 58.02 -22.57
N ALA A 727 23.26 57.62 -23.14
CA ALA A 727 22.95 57.80 -24.57
C ALA A 727 22.38 59.19 -24.89
N LEU A 728 22.12 60.05 -23.90
CA LEU A 728 21.63 61.41 -24.13
C LEU A 728 22.68 62.25 -24.91
N ASN A 729 22.31 62.69 -26.12
CA ASN A 729 23.16 63.27 -27.17
C ASN A 729 24.20 62.29 -27.79
N ALA A 730 23.95 60.98 -27.78
CA ALA A 730 24.81 60.01 -28.46
C ALA A 730 24.98 60.36 -29.96
N SER A 731 26.20 60.19 -30.45
CA SER A 731 26.53 60.60 -31.82
C SER A 731 26.12 59.51 -32.81
N VAL A 732 25.06 59.75 -33.57
CA VAL A 732 24.65 58.87 -34.68
C VAL A 732 25.76 58.80 -35.72
N GLN A 733 26.33 57.62 -35.89
CA GLN A 733 27.40 57.33 -36.86
C GLN A 733 26.83 56.86 -38.22
N GLY A 734 25.56 56.42 -38.26
CA GLY A 734 24.85 55.99 -39.47
C GLY A 734 23.47 55.39 -39.16
N GLN A 735 22.62 55.24 -40.19
CA GLN A 735 21.27 54.68 -40.06
C GLN A 735 20.80 54.05 -41.38
N SER A 736 19.92 53.05 -41.32
CA SER A 736 19.38 52.35 -42.50
C SER A 736 18.37 53.17 -43.31
N ALA A 737 17.59 54.01 -42.63
CA ALA A 737 16.51 54.80 -43.19
C ALA A 737 16.16 55.99 -42.29
N GLN A 738 15.63 57.06 -42.88
CA GLN A 738 15.09 58.24 -42.18
C GLN A 738 13.94 58.87 -42.98
N TYR A 739 13.01 59.52 -42.28
CA TYR A 739 12.16 60.59 -42.83
C TYR A 739 12.73 61.95 -42.41
N SER A 740 12.41 63.01 -43.17
CA SER A 740 12.94 64.35 -42.88
C SER A 740 12.14 65.03 -41.78
N GLY A 741 12.81 65.42 -40.70
CA GLY A 741 12.20 65.82 -39.43
C GLY A 741 11.81 64.65 -38.52
N GLU A 742 12.26 63.42 -38.84
CA GLU A 742 12.12 62.21 -38.01
C GLU A 742 13.42 61.37 -38.11
N GLU A 743 14.58 62.04 -38.07
CA GLU A 743 15.90 61.42 -38.19
C GLU A 743 16.38 60.75 -36.88
N ALA A 744 17.33 59.81 -36.96
CA ALA A 744 17.77 58.96 -35.84
C ALA A 744 18.36 59.68 -34.60
N TYR A 745 18.68 60.98 -34.66
CA TYR A 745 19.17 61.71 -33.48
C TYR A 745 18.06 61.93 -32.43
N HIS A 746 16.78 61.82 -32.82
CA HIS A 746 15.66 61.92 -31.90
C HIS A 746 15.63 60.81 -30.84
N LEU A 747 16.27 59.66 -31.09
CA LEU A 747 16.45 58.60 -30.09
C LEU A 747 17.23 59.06 -28.84
N PHE A 748 17.89 60.21 -28.91
CA PHE A 748 18.93 60.63 -27.98
C PHE A 748 18.74 62.09 -27.51
N ASP A 749 17.57 62.69 -27.70
CA ASP A 749 17.32 64.09 -27.34
C ASP A 749 16.54 64.28 -26.02
N GLY A 750 16.01 63.21 -25.44
CA GLY A 750 15.26 63.21 -24.18
C GLY A 750 13.80 63.66 -24.31
N ILE A 751 13.27 63.84 -25.53
CA ILE A 751 11.95 64.42 -25.78
C ILE A 751 10.92 63.33 -26.11
N ILE A 752 10.54 62.57 -25.07
CA ILE A 752 9.48 61.55 -25.11
C ILE A 752 8.04 62.10 -25.28
N THR A 753 7.88 63.35 -25.74
CA THR A 753 6.59 64.07 -25.74
C THR A 753 6.04 64.37 -27.14
N GLY A 754 5.04 63.59 -27.54
CA GLY A 754 4.27 63.79 -28.76
C GLY A 754 4.81 63.02 -29.97
N SER A 755 3.93 62.76 -30.95
CA SER A 755 4.20 61.85 -32.06
C SER A 755 5.21 62.34 -33.09
N SER A 756 5.62 63.61 -33.05
CA SER A 756 6.54 64.22 -34.02
C SER A 756 8.02 64.16 -33.63
N ASN A 757 8.37 63.69 -32.42
CA ASN A 757 9.76 63.53 -31.99
C ASN A 757 10.09 62.04 -31.94
N LYS A 758 10.60 61.50 -33.06
CA LYS A 758 10.96 60.09 -33.19
C LYS A 758 11.96 59.87 -34.33
N TRP A 759 12.71 58.79 -34.24
CA TRP A 759 13.29 58.16 -35.43
C TRP A 759 12.18 57.44 -36.19
N CYS A 760 12.05 57.74 -37.48
CA CYS A 760 11.14 57.06 -38.39
C CYS A 760 11.86 56.59 -39.64
N GLY A 761 11.81 55.29 -39.93
CA GLY A 761 12.51 54.67 -41.05
C GLY A 761 11.59 53.84 -41.93
N ARG A 762 11.61 54.08 -43.26
CA ARG A 762 10.77 53.35 -44.22
C ARG A 762 11.26 51.92 -44.46
N GLY A 763 10.65 50.94 -43.79
CA GLY A 763 10.97 49.53 -43.89
C GLY A 763 10.53 48.74 -42.65
N ALA A 764 10.20 47.46 -42.85
CA ALA A 764 9.85 46.55 -41.75
C ALA A 764 11.04 46.28 -40.81
N THR A 765 12.26 46.47 -41.33
CA THR A 765 13.52 46.38 -40.60
C THR A 765 14.25 47.72 -40.67
N GLY A 766 15.15 47.94 -39.72
CA GLY A 766 16.06 49.09 -39.75
C GLY A 766 17.19 48.96 -38.74
N TRP A 767 18.10 49.92 -38.76
CA TRP A 767 19.11 50.07 -37.72
C TRP A 767 19.58 51.52 -37.58
N VAL A 768 20.03 51.87 -36.38
CA VAL A 768 20.79 53.08 -36.07
C VAL A 768 22.08 52.65 -35.40
N GLY A 769 23.22 53.00 -35.98
CA GLY A 769 24.52 52.85 -35.34
C GLY A 769 24.96 54.17 -34.72
N PHE A 770 25.36 54.14 -33.46
CA PHE A 770 25.67 55.33 -32.66
C PHE A 770 26.88 55.09 -31.75
N THR A 771 27.45 56.17 -31.24
CA THR A 771 28.57 56.12 -30.29
C THR A 771 28.26 56.90 -29.02
N LEU A 772 28.55 56.28 -27.88
CA LEU A 772 28.54 56.93 -26.57
C LEU A 772 29.70 57.93 -26.44
N PRO A 773 29.69 58.84 -25.43
CA PRO A 773 30.76 59.82 -25.23
C PRO A 773 32.14 59.21 -24.98
N GLU A 774 32.17 58.05 -24.32
CA GLU A 774 33.36 57.21 -24.11
C GLU A 774 32.98 55.71 -24.11
N SER A 775 33.95 54.82 -23.96
CA SER A 775 33.71 53.37 -23.92
C SER A 775 33.28 52.94 -22.51
N MET A 776 32.04 52.47 -22.36
CA MET A 776 31.34 52.22 -21.08
C MET A 776 30.76 50.80 -21.05
N VAL A 777 30.30 50.34 -19.89
CA VAL A 777 29.56 49.08 -19.75
C VAL A 777 28.09 49.41 -19.48
N VAL A 778 27.24 49.32 -20.51
CA VAL A 778 25.79 49.52 -20.37
C VAL A 778 25.19 48.29 -19.69
N GLY A 779 24.44 48.49 -18.61
CA GLY A 779 23.80 47.42 -17.84
C GLY A 779 22.28 47.38 -17.96
N LYS A 780 21.65 48.45 -18.45
CA LYS A 780 20.19 48.59 -18.52
C LYS A 780 19.82 49.56 -19.64
N TRP A 781 18.71 49.30 -20.31
CA TRP A 781 18.19 50.15 -21.38
C TRP A 781 16.67 50.33 -21.27
N HIS A 782 16.19 51.46 -21.75
CA HIS A 782 14.78 51.80 -21.85
C HIS A 782 14.52 52.40 -23.24
N SER A 783 13.42 51.99 -23.88
CA SER A 783 13.07 52.47 -25.22
C SER A 783 11.58 52.77 -25.32
N VAL A 784 11.26 53.87 -26.00
CA VAL A 784 9.89 54.38 -26.13
C VAL A 784 9.43 54.26 -27.58
N HIS A 785 8.25 53.69 -27.81
CA HIS A 785 7.77 53.26 -29.14
C HIS A 785 6.45 53.93 -29.51
N ALA A 786 6.36 54.51 -30.71
CA ALA A 786 5.13 55.09 -31.28
C ALA A 786 4.33 56.02 -30.33
N LYS A 787 5.02 56.80 -29.47
CA LYS A 787 4.42 57.59 -28.37
C LYS A 787 3.43 58.63 -28.89
N GLY A 788 2.15 58.43 -28.59
CA GLY A 788 1.06 59.29 -29.08
C GLY A 788 0.65 59.04 -30.53
N GLU A 789 1.09 57.92 -31.13
CA GLU A 789 0.54 57.36 -32.36
C GLU A 789 -0.39 56.16 -32.04
N LEU A 790 -0.59 55.23 -32.99
CA LEU A 790 -1.45 54.05 -32.81
C LEU A 790 -0.65 52.85 -32.28
N GLU A 791 -1.26 52.01 -31.44
CA GLU A 791 -0.66 50.76 -30.93
C GLU A 791 -0.17 49.83 -32.06
N SER A 792 -0.86 49.81 -33.20
CA SER A 792 -0.46 49.05 -34.39
C SER A 792 0.87 49.49 -35.03
N TYR A 793 1.45 50.59 -34.54
CA TYR A 793 2.71 51.18 -34.98
C TYR A 793 3.89 50.92 -34.01
N ILE A 794 3.67 50.19 -32.92
CA ILE A 794 4.70 49.82 -31.96
C ILE A 794 5.70 48.81 -32.59
N THR A 795 7.00 49.05 -32.36
CA THR A 795 8.08 48.17 -32.80
C THR A 795 8.03 46.85 -32.05
N GLN A 796 8.02 45.73 -32.77
CA GLN A 796 7.80 44.40 -32.20
C GLN A 796 9.09 43.65 -31.89
N ASP A 797 10.00 43.58 -32.87
CA ASP A 797 11.24 42.81 -32.76
C ASP A 797 12.43 43.77 -32.94
N PHE A 798 13.21 43.97 -31.87
CA PHE A 798 14.33 44.91 -31.84
C PHE A 798 15.37 44.51 -30.77
N SER A 799 16.64 44.83 -31.02
CA SER A 799 17.74 44.49 -30.12
C SER A 799 18.76 45.61 -30.00
N LEU A 800 19.37 45.70 -28.81
CA LEU A 800 20.51 46.55 -28.54
C LEU A 800 21.78 45.72 -28.75
N GLN A 801 22.65 46.19 -29.63
CA GLN A 801 23.87 45.49 -30.04
C GLN A 801 25.11 46.34 -29.84
N VAL A 802 26.26 45.67 -29.75
CA VAL A 802 27.60 46.27 -29.88
C VAL A 802 28.33 45.72 -31.08
N LEU A 803 29.33 46.45 -31.56
CA LEU A 803 30.31 45.91 -32.49
C LEU A 803 31.02 44.72 -31.81
N ASP A 804 31.10 43.58 -32.48
CA ASP A 804 31.69 42.35 -31.93
C ASP A 804 33.14 42.59 -31.47
N PRO A 805 33.46 42.51 -30.15
CA PRO A 805 34.80 42.74 -29.63
C PRO A 805 35.84 41.73 -30.14
N ASN A 806 35.39 40.55 -30.57
CA ASN A 806 36.21 39.50 -31.17
C ASN A 806 36.12 39.50 -32.72
N GLY A 807 35.43 40.49 -33.29
CA GLY A 807 35.12 40.59 -34.70
C GLY A 807 36.31 41.03 -35.56
N SER A 808 36.11 41.03 -36.88
CA SER A 808 37.14 41.40 -37.86
C SER A 808 37.26 42.91 -38.14
N VAL A 809 36.61 43.75 -37.33
CA VAL A 809 36.71 45.21 -37.32
C VAL A 809 36.73 45.64 -35.85
N THR A 810 37.79 46.31 -35.40
CA THR A 810 37.86 46.80 -34.01
C THR A 810 37.07 48.08 -33.81
N GLU A 811 36.79 48.45 -32.55
CA GLU A 811 36.19 49.74 -32.20
C GLU A 811 37.06 50.93 -32.65
N GLU A 812 38.39 50.81 -32.56
CA GLU A 812 39.33 51.85 -33.04
C GLU A 812 39.30 51.98 -34.58
N ASP A 813 39.35 50.86 -35.31
CA ASP A 813 39.21 50.85 -36.77
C ASP A 813 37.88 51.47 -37.19
N PHE A 814 36.78 51.05 -36.54
CA PHE A 814 35.45 51.54 -36.83
C PHE A 814 35.34 53.05 -36.60
N LEU A 815 35.87 53.58 -35.49
CA LEU A 815 35.84 55.01 -35.20
C LEU A 815 36.61 55.82 -36.25
N ALA A 816 37.74 55.28 -36.75
CA ALA A 816 38.58 55.90 -37.79
C ALA A 816 38.03 55.81 -39.23
N MET A 817 37.11 54.88 -39.51
CA MET A 817 36.50 54.68 -40.83
C MET A 817 35.73 55.91 -41.36
N SER A 818 35.69 56.06 -42.69
CA SER A 818 34.80 57.02 -43.35
C SER A 818 33.33 56.65 -43.15
N SER A 819 32.42 57.63 -43.31
CA SER A 819 30.97 57.41 -43.19
C SER A 819 30.45 56.30 -44.12
N SER A 820 31.06 56.11 -45.29
CA SER A 820 30.74 55.02 -46.23
C SER A 820 31.14 53.62 -45.70
N GLU A 821 32.27 53.53 -45.00
CA GLU A 821 32.79 52.28 -44.44
C GLU A 821 32.03 51.92 -43.15
N LYS A 822 31.81 52.89 -42.27
CA LYS A 822 30.93 52.76 -41.09
C LYS A 822 29.54 52.23 -41.48
N ASN A 823 28.90 52.85 -42.47
CA ASN A 823 27.60 52.42 -42.97
C ASN A 823 27.62 51.01 -43.58
N SER A 824 28.76 50.56 -44.12
CA SER A 824 28.91 49.19 -44.62
C SER A 824 28.96 48.18 -43.46
N VAL A 825 29.79 48.44 -42.44
CA VAL A 825 29.90 47.60 -41.22
C VAL A 825 28.55 47.54 -40.48
N MET A 826 27.87 48.68 -40.29
CA MET A 826 26.55 48.73 -39.67
C MET A 826 25.46 47.99 -40.47
N SER A 827 25.60 47.87 -41.79
CA SER A 827 24.61 47.18 -42.63
C SER A 827 24.74 45.65 -42.63
N ASN A 828 25.87 45.12 -42.17
CA ASN A 828 26.13 43.68 -42.14
C ASN A 828 26.08 43.14 -40.70
N ASN A 829 25.11 42.27 -40.42
CA ASN A 829 24.92 41.69 -39.08
C ASN A 829 26.10 40.83 -38.59
N SER A 830 27.01 40.36 -39.46
CA SER A 830 28.17 39.56 -39.04
C SER A 830 29.29 40.34 -38.32
N TYR A 831 29.05 41.61 -37.97
CA TYR A 831 29.95 42.45 -37.19
C TYR A 831 29.36 42.85 -35.82
N TRP A 832 28.17 42.35 -35.47
CA TRP A 832 27.40 42.81 -34.30
C TRP A 832 26.91 41.64 -33.48
N ILE A 833 26.93 41.80 -32.16
CA ILE A 833 26.36 40.85 -31.19
C ILE A 833 25.25 41.54 -30.40
N ASP A 834 24.16 40.81 -30.12
CA ASP A 834 23.06 41.29 -29.28
C ASP A 834 23.50 41.29 -27.81
N LEU A 835 23.40 42.44 -27.14
CA LEU A 835 23.46 42.53 -25.68
C LEU A 835 22.13 42.07 -25.06
N ASP A 836 21.04 42.52 -25.67
CA ASP A 836 19.67 42.13 -25.32
C ASP A 836 18.74 42.29 -26.53
N ALA A 837 17.72 41.44 -26.61
CA ALA A 837 16.76 41.39 -27.70
C ALA A 837 15.32 41.22 -27.19
N VAL A 838 14.42 42.05 -27.75
CA VAL A 838 12.98 42.02 -27.50
C VAL A 838 12.29 41.52 -28.76
N THR A 839 11.29 40.65 -28.61
CA THR A 839 10.47 40.14 -29.72
C THR A 839 8.98 40.15 -29.35
N GLY A 840 8.12 40.31 -30.36
CA GLY A 840 6.67 40.33 -30.20
C GLY A 840 6.11 41.52 -29.42
N ASN A 841 6.90 42.57 -29.16
CA ASN A 841 6.51 43.69 -28.30
C ASN A 841 5.19 44.36 -28.73
N LEU A 842 4.41 44.74 -27.72
CA LEU A 842 3.14 45.47 -27.81
C LEU A 842 3.12 46.71 -26.90
N ASP A 843 4.17 46.94 -26.11
CA ASP A 843 4.25 48.02 -25.14
C ASP A 843 4.92 49.28 -25.69
N VAL A 844 4.43 50.43 -25.23
CA VAL A 844 4.89 51.77 -25.62
C VAL A 844 6.18 52.18 -24.91
N ASP A 845 6.45 51.63 -23.72
CA ASP A 845 7.59 51.97 -22.88
C ASP A 845 8.22 50.64 -22.40
N VAL A 846 9.42 50.32 -22.89
CA VAL A 846 10.06 49.01 -22.71
C VAL A 846 11.39 49.18 -21.99
N THR A 847 11.45 48.76 -20.72
CA THR A 847 12.66 48.77 -19.89
C THR A 847 13.21 47.36 -19.72
N ARG A 848 14.53 47.21 -19.86
CA ARG A 848 15.24 45.92 -19.89
C ARG A 848 16.58 46.03 -19.17
N GLU A 849 16.89 45.07 -18.31
CA GLU A 849 18.22 44.89 -17.76
C GLU A 849 19.00 43.93 -18.65
N ILE A 850 20.29 44.21 -18.87
CA ILE A 850 21.16 43.43 -19.75
C ILE A 850 21.76 42.28 -18.93
N PRO A 851 21.63 41.01 -19.36
CA PRO A 851 22.17 39.87 -18.64
C PRO A 851 23.68 40.02 -18.37
N GLN A 852 24.15 39.58 -17.20
CA GLN A 852 25.54 39.80 -16.78
C GLN A 852 26.54 39.10 -17.72
N GLU A 853 26.17 37.95 -18.26
CA GLU A 853 26.91 37.19 -19.27
C GLU A 853 27.02 37.89 -20.63
N ASN A 854 26.17 38.89 -20.89
CA ASN A 854 26.15 39.68 -22.12
C ASN A 854 26.82 41.06 -21.96
N LEU A 855 27.32 41.43 -20.78
CA LEU A 855 27.92 42.75 -20.56
C LEU A 855 29.23 42.90 -21.36
N VAL A 856 29.35 44.02 -22.08
CA VAL A 856 30.53 44.38 -22.88
C VAL A 856 30.92 45.82 -22.57
N GLN A 857 32.22 46.10 -22.45
CA GLN A 857 32.72 47.48 -22.54
C GLN A 857 32.84 47.90 -24.00
N ALA A 858 32.01 48.86 -24.40
CA ALA A 858 32.00 49.39 -25.77
C ALA A 858 31.68 50.89 -25.79
N GLN A 859 32.09 51.55 -26.86
CA GLN A 859 31.64 52.87 -27.27
C GLN A 859 30.68 52.78 -28.48
N VAL A 860 30.83 51.77 -29.34
CA VAL A 860 30.11 51.61 -30.61
C VAL A 860 28.92 50.64 -30.47
N TYR A 861 27.71 51.20 -30.59
CA TYR A 861 26.44 50.49 -30.44
C TYR A 861 25.60 50.53 -31.72
N ARG A 862 24.69 49.58 -31.85
CA ARG A 862 23.65 49.56 -32.88
C ARG A 862 22.30 49.18 -32.25
N LEU A 863 21.29 50.02 -32.43
CA LEU A 863 19.90 49.61 -32.26
C LEU A 863 19.46 48.96 -33.57
N TYR A 864 19.10 47.67 -33.54
CA TYR A 864 18.63 46.93 -34.71
C TYR A 864 17.15 46.61 -34.56
N VAL A 865 16.39 46.73 -35.64
CA VAL A 865 14.96 46.42 -35.68
C VAL A 865 14.74 45.30 -36.70
N GLY A 866 14.33 44.13 -36.19
CA GLY A 866 13.90 42.98 -36.97
C GLY A 866 12.46 43.10 -37.49
N LYS A 867 11.59 43.84 -36.78
CA LYS A 867 10.17 43.98 -37.16
C LYS A 867 9.53 45.24 -36.57
N SER A 868 9.13 46.16 -37.45
CA SER A 868 8.64 47.49 -37.08
C SER A 868 7.21 47.57 -36.57
N THR A 869 6.30 46.69 -37.00
CA THR A 869 4.85 46.84 -36.84
C THR A 869 4.10 45.53 -37.08
N ALA A 870 2.86 45.44 -36.57
CA ALA A 870 1.90 44.40 -36.95
C ALA A 870 1.00 44.78 -38.15
N GLY A 871 0.89 46.07 -38.50
CA GLY A 871 -0.01 46.59 -39.54
C GLY A 871 0.61 46.76 -40.93
N ASN A 872 -0.20 47.28 -41.87
CA ASN A 872 0.19 47.51 -43.28
C ASN A 872 1.30 48.55 -43.49
N ASP A 873 1.64 49.36 -42.49
CA ASP A 873 2.59 50.48 -42.63
C ASP A 873 3.90 50.20 -41.88
N ASN A 874 4.66 49.29 -42.50
CA ASN A 874 5.99 48.82 -42.10
C ASN A 874 7.04 49.94 -42.11
N ASN A 875 6.98 50.82 -41.11
CA ASN A 875 8.00 51.83 -40.82
C ASN A 875 8.37 51.73 -39.33
N VAL A 876 9.67 51.71 -39.04
CA VAL A 876 10.23 51.77 -37.68
C VAL A 876 9.84 53.09 -37.01
N ARG A 877 9.46 53.06 -35.72
CA ARG A 877 9.00 54.23 -34.96
C ARG A 877 9.43 54.14 -33.49
N ILE A 878 10.54 54.80 -33.16
CA ILE A 878 11.09 54.79 -31.80
C ILE A 878 11.38 56.24 -31.41
N ASN A 879 10.85 56.67 -30.27
CA ASN A 879 10.88 58.05 -29.79
C ASN A 879 12.17 58.38 -29.03
N GLU A 880 12.64 57.47 -28.18
CA GLU A 880 13.82 57.64 -27.31
C GLU A 880 14.46 56.26 -27.07
N LEU A 881 15.78 56.23 -26.87
CA LEU A 881 16.58 55.11 -26.39
C LEU A 881 17.49 55.62 -25.26
N GLU A 882 17.09 55.33 -24.02
CA GLU A 882 17.88 55.62 -22.83
C GLU A 882 18.78 54.43 -22.49
N LEU A 883 20.07 54.68 -22.28
CA LEU A 883 21.02 53.66 -21.81
C LEU A 883 21.58 54.07 -20.45
N TYR A 884 21.69 53.11 -19.53
CA TYR A 884 22.21 53.30 -18.18
C TYR A 884 23.44 52.39 -17.98
N ALA A 885 24.53 52.96 -17.47
CA ALA A 885 25.84 52.31 -17.47
C ALA A 885 26.44 52.18 -16.07
N TYR A 886 27.30 51.17 -15.92
CA TYR A 886 28.14 50.98 -14.75
C TYR A 886 29.27 52.03 -14.72
N THR A 887 29.68 52.45 -13.52
CA THR A 887 30.72 53.47 -13.31
C THR A 887 32.16 52.97 -13.54
N GLY A 888 32.36 51.69 -13.86
CA GLY A 888 33.66 51.03 -14.04
C GLY A 888 33.92 50.49 -15.46
N LYS A 889 34.76 49.45 -15.54
CA LYS A 889 35.37 48.91 -16.77
C LYS A 889 35.47 47.39 -16.79
N LEU A 890 35.31 46.79 -17.97
CA LEU A 890 35.38 45.34 -18.20
C LEU A 890 36.73 44.99 -18.85
N VAL A 891 37.52 44.13 -18.20
CA VAL A 891 38.86 43.73 -18.66
C VAL A 891 39.08 42.23 -18.43
N ALA A 892 39.22 41.49 -19.53
CA ALA A 892 39.44 40.04 -19.62
C ALA A 892 38.29 39.10 -19.19
N ASP A 893 38.16 38.00 -19.93
CA ASP A 893 37.12 36.96 -19.86
C ASP A 893 37.83 35.59 -19.88
N THR A 894 37.94 34.94 -18.72
CA THR A 894 38.82 33.76 -18.53
C THR A 894 38.01 32.50 -18.35
N ASN A 895 38.29 31.44 -19.13
CA ASN A 895 37.51 30.20 -19.07
C ASN A 895 38.24 28.94 -19.67
N GLY A 896 38.66 27.94 -18.88
CA GLY A 896 39.57 26.82 -19.23
C GLY A 896 39.30 25.42 -18.59
N VAL A 897 40.26 24.86 -17.83
CA VAL A 897 40.26 23.53 -17.13
C VAL A 897 41.37 23.52 -16.05
N PHE A 898 41.24 22.73 -14.97
CA PHE A 898 42.26 22.62 -13.89
C PHE A 898 43.18 21.39 -13.93
N VAL A 899 44.44 21.63 -13.58
CA VAL A 899 45.33 20.74 -12.82
C VAL A 899 46.15 21.64 -11.87
N ALA A 900 46.42 21.20 -10.64
CA ALA A 900 47.22 21.93 -9.67
C ALA A 900 48.27 21.02 -9.02
N ASP A 901 49.54 21.47 -9.03
CA ASP A 901 50.71 20.63 -8.72
C ASP A 901 51.16 20.74 -7.24
N GLU A 902 50.53 21.63 -6.45
CA GLU A 902 50.97 21.99 -5.09
C GLU A 902 49.82 21.98 -4.06
N ILE A 903 50.17 21.78 -2.79
CA ILE A 903 49.23 21.71 -1.66
C ILE A 903 48.82 23.13 -1.23
N GLY A 904 47.55 23.48 -1.46
CA GLY A 904 46.95 24.77 -1.13
C GLY A 904 45.45 24.82 -1.45
N THR A 905 44.87 26.01 -1.41
CA THR A 905 43.49 26.36 -1.77
C THR A 905 43.42 26.90 -3.20
N TRP A 906 42.54 26.36 -4.03
CA TRP A 906 42.35 26.78 -5.43
C TRP A 906 40.85 26.98 -5.71
N ASN A 907 40.43 27.81 -6.67
CA ASN A 907 39.00 28.10 -6.95
C ASN A 907 38.62 27.77 -8.41
N VAL A 908 37.77 26.75 -8.62
CA VAL A 908 37.64 25.97 -9.87
C VAL A 908 36.30 26.21 -10.59
N SER A 909 36.22 27.29 -11.34
CA SER A 909 34.99 27.76 -11.99
C SER A 909 34.53 26.92 -13.18
N TYR A 910 33.24 27.03 -13.48
CA TYR A 910 32.54 26.68 -14.71
C TYR A 910 31.68 27.92 -15.09
N GLN A 911 31.31 28.23 -16.35
CA GLN A 911 30.60 29.49 -16.70
C GLN A 911 29.65 29.50 -17.94
N LYS A 912 28.50 30.17 -17.84
CA LYS A 912 27.63 30.74 -18.88
C LYS A 912 28.22 31.89 -19.69
N GLY A 913 28.84 31.64 -20.86
CA GLY A 913 29.23 32.68 -21.84
C GLY A 913 30.39 33.60 -21.42
N GLY A 914 30.55 33.82 -20.12
CA GLY A 914 31.53 34.64 -19.40
C GLY A 914 31.15 34.84 -17.91
N GLN A 915 30.26 34.02 -17.34
CA GLN A 915 29.64 34.21 -16.01
C GLN A 915 29.36 32.86 -15.29
N GLU A 916 29.65 32.74 -13.99
CA GLU A 916 29.77 31.46 -13.23
C GLU A 916 28.55 30.50 -13.19
N LEU A 917 28.75 29.26 -13.67
CA LEU A 917 27.93 28.04 -13.45
C LEU A 917 28.13 27.45 -12.03
N GLU A 918 29.40 27.24 -11.66
CA GLU A 918 29.87 26.37 -10.57
C GLU A 918 31.33 26.76 -10.24
N SER A 919 31.89 26.59 -9.02
CA SER A 919 33.26 27.10 -8.73
C SER A 919 34.06 26.46 -7.57
N ILE A 920 34.59 25.24 -7.73
CA ILE A 920 35.15 24.42 -6.63
C ILE A 920 36.27 25.16 -5.88
N GLN A 921 36.01 25.63 -4.66
CA GLN A 921 37.14 25.86 -3.75
C GLN A 921 37.70 24.49 -3.33
N VAL A 922 38.89 24.16 -3.83
CA VAL A 922 39.63 22.93 -3.51
C VAL A 922 40.76 23.31 -2.57
N ARG A 923 40.52 23.25 -1.25
CA ARG A 923 41.63 23.22 -0.30
C ARG A 923 42.16 21.80 -0.17
N VAL A 924 43.33 21.58 -0.75
CA VAL A 924 44.16 20.41 -0.47
C VAL A 924 44.76 20.58 0.93
N ARG A 925 44.03 20.15 1.96
CA ARG A 925 44.55 19.91 3.32
C ARG A 925 44.06 18.55 3.83
N LEU A 926 44.65 18.07 4.92
CA LEU A 926 43.99 17.09 5.79
C LEU A 926 43.00 17.85 6.69
N SER A 927 41.83 17.27 6.95
CA SER A 927 40.81 17.87 7.83
C SER A 927 41.25 17.84 9.30
N ASP A 928 40.60 18.65 10.15
CA ASP A 928 40.91 18.65 11.59
C ASP A 928 40.46 17.35 12.27
N GLN A 929 39.41 16.72 11.73
CA GLN A 929 39.01 15.36 12.10
C GLN A 929 40.02 14.36 11.56
N ASP A 930 40.53 14.49 10.32
CA ASP A 930 41.56 13.60 9.75
C ASP A 930 42.84 13.63 10.60
N LEU A 931 43.20 14.77 11.19
CA LEU A 931 44.38 14.88 12.06
C LEU A 931 44.16 14.23 13.43
N VAL A 932 42.94 14.33 13.97
CA VAL A 932 42.54 13.60 15.18
C VAL A 932 42.47 12.10 14.90
N ASP A 933 41.81 11.70 13.83
CA ASP A 933 41.65 10.31 13.38
C ASP A 933 42.99 9.69 12.97
N LEU A 934 43.92 10.44 12.37
CA LEU A 934 45.28 9.98 12.11
C LEU A 934 46.02 9.71 13.44
N SER A 935 45.88 10.60 14.43
CA SER A 935 46.47 10.38 15.76
C SER A 935 45.86 9.17 16.50
N GLN A 936 44.55 8.97 16.35
CA GLN A 936 43.82 7.84 16.94
C GLN A 936 44.06 6.52 16.17
N ALA A 937 44.23 6.58 14.84
CA ALA A 937 44.53 5.43 13.99
C ALA A 937 45.98 4.97 14.12
N VAL A 938 46.94 5.88 14.34
CA VAL A 938 48.33 5.50 14.68
C VAL A 938 48.37 4.80 16.04
N GLU A 939 47.66 5.32 17.06
CA GLU A 939 47.59 4.64 18.37
C GLU A 939 46.74 3.36 18.30
N SER A 940 45.68 3.30 17.47
CA SER A 940 44.93 2.05 17.22
C SER A 940 45.80 1.01 16.54
N ALA A 941 46.45 1.33 15.42
CA ALA A 941 47.29 0.40 14.67
C ALA A 941 48.41 -0.19 15.53
N LYS A 942 48.95 0.59 16.47
CA LYS A 942 49.90 0.13 17.49
C LYS A 942 49.26 -0.87 18.47
N ASN A 943 48.07 -0.57 19.02
CA ASN A 943 47.32 -1.49 19.88
C ASN A 943 46.89 -2.77 19.12
N ASP A 944 46.46 -2.63 17.86
CA ASP A 944 46.06 -3.73 16.97
C ASP A 944 47.27 -4.61 16.61
N ALA A 945 48.47 -4.05 16.45
CA ALA A 945 49.71 -4.81 16.27
C ALA A 945 50.15 -5.55 17.54
N GLU A 946 49.96 -4.96 18.73
CA GLU A 946 50.16 -5.68 20.01
C GLU A 946 49.14 -6.82 20.19
N ALA A 947 47.88 -6.61 19.80
CA ALA A 947 46.84 -7.64 19.81
C ALA A 947 47.11 -8.78 18.80
N ALA A 948 47.53 -8.44 17.57
CA ALA A 948 47.91 -9.41 16.55
C ALA A 948 49.10 -10.28 17.00
N LYS A 949 50.07 -9.67 17.69
CA LYS A 949 51.18 -10.41 18.32
C LYS A 949 50.68 -11.40 19.37
N ALA A 950 49.82 -10.97 20.31
CA ALA A 950 49.26 -11.85 21.34
C ALA A 950 48.43 -13.00 20.73
N ALA A 951 47.70 -12.76 19.64
CA ALA A 951 46.99 -13.79 18.90
C ALA A 951 47.94 -14.81 18.24
N ALA A 952 49.07 -14.36 17.68
CA ALA A 952 50.09 -15.24 17.10
C ALA A 952 50.86 -16.07 18.16
N GLU A 953 51.08 -15.52 19.36
CA GLU A 953 51.63 -16.26 20.51
C GLU A 953 50.65 -17.36 20.97
N ALA A 954 49.35 -17.05 21.07
CA ALA A 954 48.31 -18.05 21.41
C ALA A 954 48.05 -19.08 20.30
N ALA A 955 48.28 -18.74 19.03
CA ALA A 955 48.23 -19.69 17.92
C ALA A 955 49.39 -20.69 17.97
N GLN A 956 50.59 -20.26 18.38
CA GLN A 956 51.73 -21.16 18.59
C GLN A 956 51.45 -22.19 19.69
N GLU A 957 50.96 -21.76 20.86
CA GLU A 957 50.64 -22.65 22.00
C GLU A 957 49.62 -23.75 21.59
N LYS A 958 48.63 -23.41 20.77
CA LYS A 958 47.68 -24.37 20.18
C LYS A 958 48.32 -25.32 19.18
N ALA A 959 49.22 -24.83 18.32
CA ALA A 959 49.92 -25.67 17.35
C ALA A 959 50.87 -26.67 18.03
N GLU A 960 51.56 -26.25 19.09
CA GLU A 960 52.37 -27.13 19.94
C GLU A 960 51.50 -28.20 20.62
N THR A 961 50.34 -27.82 21.16
CA THR A 961 49.35 -28.76 21.72
C THR A 961 48.84 -29.77 20.67
N ALA A 962 48.55 -29.31 19.45
CA ALA A 962 48.12 -30.19 18.35
C ALA A 962 49.23 -31.17 17.93
N GLN A 963 50.49 -30.74 17.97
CA GLN A 963 51.65 -31.61 17.70
C GLN A 963 51.81 -32.69 18.79
N GLU A 964 51.61 -32.36 20.07
CA GLU A 964 51.61 -33.37 21.15
C GLU A 964 50.48 -34.41 20.97
N ALA A 965 49.28 -33.98 20.57
CA ALA A 965 48.15 -34.87 20.28
C ALA A 965 48.40 -35.79 19.07
N ALA A 966 48.96 -35.25 17.97
CA ALA A 966 49.35 -36.05 16.81
C ALA A 966 50.46 -37.06 17.16
N GLU A 967 51.45 -36.65 17.96
CA GLU A 967 52.47 -37.56 18.49
C GLU A 967 51.89 -38.68 19.35
N ALA A 968 50.80 -38.44 20.09
CA ALA A 968 50.10 -39.46 20.86
C ALA A 968 49.37 -40.45 19.93
N ALA A 969 48.54 -39.96 19.00
CA ALA A 969 47.83 -40.79 18.02
C ALA A 969 48.80 -41.69 17.22
N ARG A 970 49.96 -41.16 16.84
CA ARG A 970 51.02 -41.87 16.13
C ARG A 970 51.66 -42.98 16.96
N LYS A 971 51.83 -42.78 18.27
CA LYS A 971 52.31 -43.83 19.20
C LYS A 971 51.28 -44.95 19.36
N GLU A 972 49.98 -44.62 19.37
CA GLU A 972 48.90 -45.61 19.44
C GLU A 972 48.71 -46.39 18.13
N ALA A 973 48.81 -45.74 16.97
CA ALA A 973 48.78 -46.42 15.67
C ALA A 973 49.93 -47.43 15.51
N ILE A 974 51.14 -47.09 15.94
CA ILE A 974 52.29 -48.01 15.96
C ILE A 974 52.03 -49.19 16.91
N ALA A 975 51.38 -48.96 18.06
CA ALA A 975 50.99 -50.03 18.97
C ALA A 975 49.93 -50.96 18.38
N ALA A 976 48.95 -50.42 17.64
CA ALA A 976 47.96 -51.18 16.91
C ALA A 976 48.59 -51.99 15.77
N GLU A 977 49.52 -51.43 14.99
CA GLU A 977 50.25 -52.15 13.94
C GLU A 977 51.08 -53.33 14.51
N GLU A 978 51.81 -53.13 15.62
CA GLU A 978 52.54 -54.23 16.25
C GLU A 978 51.59 -55.29 16.86
N ALA A 979 50.43 -54.89 17.40
CA ALA A 979 49.41 -55.83 17.85
C ALA A 979 48.78 -56.61 16.69
N ALA A 980 48.62 -56.00 15.51
CA ALA A 980 48.06 -56.64 14.32
C ALA A 980 49.06 -57.63 13.72
N ARG A 981 50.35 -57.27 13.69
CA ARG A 981 51.43 -58.19 13.31
C ARG A 981 51.45 -59.43 14.21
N LYS A 982 51.30 -59.28 15.52
CA LYS A 982 51.22 -60.41 16.47
C LYS A 982 49.99 -61.29 16.20
N ALA A 983 48.81 -60.70 16.01
CA ALA A 983 47.61 -61.45 15.63
C ALA A 983 47.80 -62.24 14.31
N ALA A 984 48.46 -61.66 13.31
CA ALA A 984 48.76 -62.32 12.05
C ALA A 984 49.86 -63.41 12.16
N GLU A 985 50.75 -63.33 13.16
CA GLU A 985 51.72 -64.38 13.51
C GLU A 985 51.06 -65.54 14.30
N GLU A 986 50.00 -65.26 15.06
CA GLU A 986 49.31 -66.22 15.94
C GLU A 986 48.12 -66.95 15.25
N ALA A 987 47.32 -66.28 14.40
CA ALA A 987 46.03 -66.78 13.87
C ALA A 987 46.07 -67.97 12.87
N GLY A 988 47.23 -68.60 12.65
CA GLY A 988 47.36 -69.85 11.91
C GLY A 988 46.77 -69.82 10.49
N THR A 989 45.76 -70.67 10.22
CA THR A 989 45.08 -70.74 8.91
C THR A 989 43.83 -69.87 8.80
N ASN A 990 43.43 -69.14 9.84
CA ASN A 990 42.18 -68.37 9.88
C ASN A 990 42.42 -66.89 9.53
N ARG A 991 42.38 -66.58 8.23
CA ARG A 991 42.86 -65.28 7.71
C ARG A 991 41.97 -64.09 8.10
N ASP A 992 40.66 -64.29 8.18
CA ASP A 992 39.70 -63.19 8.14
C ASP A 992 39.80 -62.25 9.35
N ALA A 993 40.11 -62.78 10.54
CA ALA A 993 40.32 -61.99 11.75
C ALA A 993 41.67 -61.24 11.73
N ALA A 994 42.72 -61.84 11.17
CA ALA A 994 44.02 -61.19 11.01
C ALA A 994 43.98 -60.07 9.96
N GLU A 995 43.23 -60.26 8.86
CA GLU A 995 42.99 -59.23 7.85
C GLU A 995 42.17 -58.07 8.44
N ALA A 996 41.09 -58.35 9.20
CA ALA A 996 40.32 -57.32 9.90
C ALA A 996 41.14 -56.55 10.96
N ALA A 997 42.03 -57.22 11.69
CA ALA A 997 42.94 -56.59 12.65
C ALA A 997 43.98 -55.68 11.94
N LYS A 998 44.49 -56.13 10.78
CA LYS A 998 45.35 -55.33 9.90
C LYS A 998 44.62 -54.10 9.35
N ASP A 999 43.38 -54.26 8.88
CA ASP A 999 42.60 -53.15 8.34
C ASP A 999 42.28 -52.11 9.44
N LYS A 1000 42.07 -52.55 10.70
CA LYS A 1000 41.94 -51.63 11.85
C LYS A 1000 43.24 -50.96 12.27
N ALA A 1001 44.38 -51.63 12.15
CA ALA A 1001 45.69 -50.97 12.32
C ALA A 1001 45.96 -49.96 11.20
N GLN A 1002 45.54 -50.24 9.96
CA GLN A 1002 45.62 -49.29 8.85
C GLN A 1002 44.69 -48.09 9.07
N GLU A 1003 43.46 -48.30 9.53
CA GLU A 1003 42.54 -47.20 9.90
C GLU A 1003 43.13 -46.30 11.01
N ALA A 1004 43.81 -46.90 12.00
CA ALA A 1004 44.50 -46.14 13.04
C ALA A 1004 45.72 -45.37 12.48
N ALA A 1005 46.47 -45.95 11.53
CA ALA A 1005 47.59 -45.28 10.86
C ALA A 1005 47.13 -44.11 9.97
N GLU A 1006 46.08 -44.30 9.17
CA GLU A 1006 45.48 -43.24 8.33
C GLU A 1006 44.95 -42.09 9.19
N LYS A 1007 44.37 -42.38 10.36
CA LYS A 1007 43.95 -41.37 11.35
C LYS A 1007 45.12 -40.66 12.02
N ALA A 1008 46.22 -41.36 12.30
CA ALA A 1008 47.43 -40.75 12.83
C ALA A 1008 48.14 -39.86 11.79
N GLU A 1009 48.18 -40.26 10.51
CA GLU A 1009 48.67 -39.42 9.41
C GLU A 1009 47.79 -38.18 9.21
N ALA A 1010 46.47 -38.32 9.32
CA ALA A 1010 45.55 -37.18 9.31
C ALA A 1010 45.79 -36.22 10.49
N ALA A 1011 46.08 -36.72 11.70
CA ALA A 1011 46.43 -35.92 12.85
C ALA A 1011 47.81 -35.24 12.71
N GLU A 1012 48.83 -35.94 12.22
CA GLU A 1012 50.18 -35.40 11.93
C GLU A 1012 50.09 -34.26 10.90
N LYS A 1013 49.30 -34.46 9.83
CA LYS A 1013 49.01 -33.43 8.82
C LYS A 1013 48.18 -32.25 9.35
N ALA A 1014 47.24 -32.49 10.27
CA ALA A 1014 46.51 -31.41 10.94
C ALA A 1014 47.43 -30.58 11.85
N ALA A 1015 48.36 -31.22 12.57
CA ALA A 1015 49.36 -30.53 13.38
C ALA A 1015 50.37 -29.73 12.53
N GLU A 1016 50.84 -30.28 11.39
CA GLU A 1016 51.65 -29.52 10.44
C GLU A 1016 50.90 -28.30 9.88
N THR A 1017 49.60 -28.46 9.57
CA THR A 1017 48.75 -27.35 9.11
C THR A 1017 48.63 -26.27 10.19
N ALA A 1018 48.34 -26.65 11.44
CA ALA A 1018 48.26 -25.72 12.56
C ALA A 1018 49.59 -24.99 12.84
N ARG A 1019 50.73 -25.69 12.71
CA ARG A 1019 52.09 -25.11 12.85
C ARG A 1019 52.38 -24.08 11.76
N ASP A 1020 52.06 -24.40 10.51
CA ASP A 1020 52.34 -23.51 9.37
C ASP A 1020 51.37 -22.31 9.34
N GLU A 1021 50.12 -22.48 9.81
CA GLU A 1021 49.17 -21.40 10.08
C GLU A 1021 49.62 -20.50 11.25
N ALA A 1022 50.08 -21.08 12.37
CA ALA A 1022 50.61 -20.31 13.50
C ALA A 1022 51.86 -19.50 13.10
N LYS A 1023 52.73 -20.07 12.26
CA LYS A 1023 53.86 -19.35 11.68
C LYS A 1023 53.40 -18.21 10.75
N ALA A 1024 52.40 -18.44 9.90
CA ALA A 1024 51.83 -17.38 9.07
C ALA A 1024 51.22 -16.24 9.90
N ALA A 1025 50.63 -16.55 11.06
CA ALA A 1025 50.17 -15.55 12.03
C ALA A 1025 51.34 -14.75 12.65
N GLN A 1026 52.48 -15.39 12.95
CA GLN A 1026 53.68 -14.69 13.45
C GLN A 1026 54.30 -13.77 12.40
N ASP A 1027 54.48 -14.25 11.16
CA ASP A 1027 54.99 -13.44 10.05
C ASP A 1027 54.05 -12.25 9.77
N ALA A 1028 52.72 -12.44 9.84
CA ALA A 1028 51.73 -11.37 9.69
C ALA A 1028 51.72 -10.37 10.87
N ALA A 1029 51.83 -10.84 12.11
CA ALA A 1029 51.91 -9.97 13.30
C ALA A 1029 53.18 -9.11 13.28
N LYS A 1030 54.30 -9.65 12.79
CA LYS A 1030 55.53 -8.88 12.58
C LYS A 1030 55.35 -7.80 11.52
N ILE A 1031 54.74 -8.12 10.38
CA ILE A 1031 54.44 -7.13 9.32
C ILE A 1031 53.57 -5.99 9.88
N ALA A 1032 52.61 -6.29 10.76
CA ALA A 1032 51.81 -5.28 11.44
C ALA A 1032 52.64 -4.37 12.37
N GLN A 1033 53.62 -4.91 13.11
CA GLN A 1033 54.52 -4.10 13.94
C GLN A 1033 55.45 -3.21 13.10
N ASP A 1034 56.09 -3.77 12.07
CA ASP A 1034 57.00 -3.03 11.18
C ASP A 1034 56.25 -1.87 10.49
N ALA A 1035 55.02 -2.11 10.01
CA ALA A 1035 54.18 -1.08 9.38
C ALA A 1035 53.63 -0.03 10.36
N ALA A 1036 53.29 -0.41 11.60
CA ALA A 1036 52.85 0.54 12.63
C ALA A 1036 53.98 1.50 13.04
N GLN A 1037 55.24 1.05 13.06
CA GLN A 1037 56.39 1.93 13.28
C GLN A 1037 56.63 2.87 12.09
N GLU A 1038 56.57 2.37 10.85
CA GLU A 1038 56.74 3.20 9.65
C GLU A 1038 55.65 4.29 9.55
N ALA A 1039 54.41 3.97 9.93
CA ALA A 1039 53.31 4.95 10.01
C ALA A 1039 53.57 6.05 11.07
N ALA A 1040 54.13 5.69 12.23
CA ALA A 1040 54.47 6.65 13.27
C ALA A 1040 55.62 7.59 12.86
N GLU A 1041 56.66 7.07 12.18
CA GLU A 1041 57.76 7.88 11.63
C GLU A 1041 57.32 8.75 10.43
N ALA A 1042 56.32 8.30 9.66
CA ALA A 1042 55.73 9.10 8.59
C ALA A 1042 54.87 10.26 9.10
N ALA A 1043 54.19 10.10 10.23
CA ALA A 1043 53.30 11.13 10.80
C ALA A 1043 54.01 12.43 11.23
N GLU A 1044 55.33 12.39 11.51
CA GLU A 1044 56.12 13.62 11.76
C GLU A 1044 56.34 14.49 10.49
N LYS A 1045 56.01 13.98 9.29
CA LYS A 1045 56.08 14.75 8.04
C LYS A 1045 54.69 15.01 7.48
N SER A 1046 54.23 16.25 7.63
CA SER A 1046 52.93 16.72 7.14
C SER A 1046 52.85 16.67 5.61
N ASN A 1047 52.36 15.55 5.06
CA ASN A 1047 52.02 15.41 3.64
C ASN A 1047 50.99 14.29 3.39
N ARG A 1048 50.13 14.42 2.37
CA ARG A 1048 48.95 13.56 2.15
C ARG A 1048 49.28 12.07 1.95
N GLU A 1049 50.45 11.73 1.42
CA GLU A 1049 50.88 10.32 1.28
C GLU A 1049 51.04 9.60 2.64
N ALA A 1050 51.45 10.30 3.70
CA ALA A 1050 51.68 9.68 5.00
C ALA A 1050 50.36 9.18 5.63
N ALA A 1051 49.29 9.96 5.48
CA ALA A 1051 47.96 9.59 5.97
C ALA A 1051 47.38 8.37 5.25
N MET A 1052 47.54 8.27 3.92
CA MET A 1052 47.06 7.10 3.17
C MET A 1052 47.84 5.82 3.52
N ARG A 1053 49.18 5.91 3.66
CA ARG A 1053 50.00 4.77 4.11
C ARG A 1053 49.63 4.30 5.53
N ALA A 1054 49.34 5.23 6.44
CA ALA A 1054 48.88 4.89 7.79
C ALA A 1054 47.51 4.18 7.79
N ALA A 1055 46.57 4.61 6.93
CA ALA A 1055 45.27 3.95 6.79
C ALA A 1055 45.38 2.55 6.15
N GLU A 1056 46.21 2.37 5.12
CA GLU A 1056 46.51 1.04 4.55
C GLU A 1056 47.19 0.12 5.56
N ALA A 1057 48.12 0.64 6.38
CA ALA A 1057 48.77 -0.11 7.45
C ALA A 1057 47.75 -0.58 8.51
N ALA A 1058 46.85 0.30 8.97
CA ALA A 1058 45.81 -0.04 9.93
C ALA A 1058 44.80 -1.08 9.37
N GLY A 1059 44.38 -0.91 8.10
CA GLY A 1059 43.55 -1.89 7.40
C GLY A 1059 44.24 -3.25 7.26
N SER A 1060 45.54 -3.25 6.96
CA SER A 1060 46.37 -4.45 6.85
C SER A 1060 46.57 -5.14 8.19
N ALA A 1061 46.81 -4.38 9.27
CA ALA A 1061 46.93 -4.90 10.64
C ALA A 1061 45.62 -5.53 11.11
N LYS A 1062 44.48 -4.89 10.86
CA LYS A 1062 43.15 -5.42 11.19
C LYS A 1062 42.82 -6.68 10.38
N ALA A 1063 43.20 -6.74 9.10
CA ALA A 1063 43.07 -7.93 8.28
C ALA A 1063 44.03 -9.06 8.70
N ALA A 1064 45.22 -8.74 9.20
CA ALA A 1064 46.16 -9.71 9.78
C ALA A 1064 45.65 -10.25 11.12
N ALA A 1065 45.11 -9.40 11.99
CA ALA A 1065 44.50 -9.79 13.26
C ALA A 1065 43.26 -10.68 13.04
N SER A 1066 42.40 -10.37 12.06
CA SER A 1066 41.31 -11.27 11.64
C SER A 1066 41.87 -12.63 11.21
N LYS A 1067 42.80 -12.66 10.26
CA LYS A 1067 43.42 -13.92 9.78
C LYS A 1067 44.11 -14.71 10.89
N ALA A 1068 44.69 -14.05 11.89
CA ALA A 1068 45.28 -14.71 13.06
C ALA A 1068 44.21 -15.28 14.00
N ALA A 1069 43.07 -14.62 14.17
CA ALA A 1069 41.92 -15.15 14.91
C ALA A 1069 41.22 -16.30 14.16
N ASP A 1070 41.07 -16.17 12.84
CA ASP A 1070 40.56 -17.20 11.93
C ASP A 1070 41.47 -18.45 11.98
N ALA A 1071 42.79 -18.27 11.83
CA ALA A 1071 43.79 -19.33 11.99
C ALA A 1071 43.81 -19.93 13.41
N ALA A 1072 43.69 -19.12 14.46
CA ALA A 1072 43.59 -19.62 15.84
C ALA A 1072 42.25 -20.36 16.12
N THR A 1073 41.28 -20.25 15.21
CA THR A 1073 39.99 -20.96 15.23
C THR A 1073 40.08 -22.24 14.38
N SER A 1074 40.68 -22.19 13.18
CA SER A 1074 41.08 -23.36 12.38
C SER A 1074 41.99 -24.30 13.18
N ALA A 1075 43.03 -23.79 13.82
CA ALA A 1075 43.94 -24.56 14.67
C ALA A 1075 43.23 -25.13 15.91
N ALA A 1076 42.20 -24.46 16.46
CA ALA A 1076 41.40 -25.02 17.56
C ALA A 1076 40.46 -26.14 17.07
N ALA A 1077 39.85 -25.99 15.89
CA ALA A 1077 39.06 -27.03 15.25
C ALA A 1077 39.93 -28.22 14.81
N ALA A 1078 41.14 -27.98 14.34
CA ALA A 1078 42.13 -28.99 13.99
C ALA A 1078 42.67 -29.71 15.22
N ALA A 1079 42.96 -29.00 16.32
CA ALA A 1079 43.35 -29.60 17.60
C ALA A 1079 42.22 -30.48 18.19
N ALA A 1080 40.98 -29.99 18.21
CA ALA A 1080 39.82 -30.78 18.62
C ALA A 1080 39.61 -32.00 17.71
N SER A 1081 39.83 -31.85 16.40
CA SER A 1081 39.77 -32.95 15.43
C SER A 1081 40.90 -33.96 15.64
N ALA A 1082 42.11 -33.53 16.02
CA ALA A 1082 43.24 -34.39 16.38
C ALA A 1082 43.00 -35.11 17.72
N GLU A 1083 42.40 -34.44 18.71
CA GLU A 1083 42.00 -35.05 19.99
C GLU A 1083 40.88 -36.10 19.80
N VAL A 1084 39.88 -35.81 18.96
CA VAL A 1084 38.85 -36.79 18.56
C VAL A 1084 39.45 -37.93 17.72
N ALA A 1085 40.37 -37.65 16.80
CA ALA A 1085 41.05 -38.67 16.00
C ALA A 1085 41.89 -39.60 16.90
N ALA A 1086 42.68 -39.04 17.82
CA ALA A 1086 43.45 -39.77 18.84
C ALA A 1086 42.51 -40.61 19.72
N SER A 1087 41.44 -40.02 20.27
CA SER A 1087 40.46 -40.76 21.06
C SER A 1087 39.82 -41.92 20.27
N SER A 1088 39.58 -41.73 18.96
CA SER A 1088 39.08 -42.81 18.09
C SER A 1088 40.14 -43.86 17.75
N ALA A 1089 41.43 -43.50 17.71
CA ALA A 1089 42.55 -44.42 17.52
C ALA A 1089 42.78 -45.27 18.79
N ALA A 1090 42.76 -44.65 19.97
CA ALA A 1090 42.72 -45.32 21.26
C ALA A 1090 41.53 -46.29 21.36
N GLN A 1091 40.33 -45.86 20.96
CA GLN A 1091 39.14 -46.72 20.92
C GLN A 1091 39.29 -47.89 19.93
N ALA A 1092 39.85 -47.67 18.73
CA ALA A 1092 40.10 -48.72 17.75
C ALA A 1092 41.12 -49.75 18.26
N ALA A 1093 42.24 -49.30 18.85
CA ALA A 1093 43.26 -50.16 19.44
C ALA A 1093 42.72 -50.96 20.65
N ASN A 1094 41.87 -50.35 21.47
CA ASN A 1094 41.26 -51.01 22.62
C ASN A 1094 40.16 -52.03 22.21
N ALA A 1095 39.33 -51.68 21.21
CA ALA A 1095 38.36 -52.61 20.62
C ALA A 1095 39.04 -53.81 19.96
N MET A 1096 40.20 -53.59 19.32
CA MET A 1096 41.04 -54.64 18.77
C MET A 1096 41.64 -55.55 19.86
N HIS A 1097 42.01 -55.01 21.02
CA HIS A 1097 42.47 -55.81 22.16
C HIS A 1097 41.36 -56.71 22.73
N GLU A 1098 40.11 -56.25 22.79
CA GLU A 1098 38.97 -57.09 23.16
C GLU A 1098 38.62 -58.12 22.06
N ALA A 1099 38.76 -57.77 20.79
CA ALA A 1099 38.59 -58.73 19.68
C ALA A 1099 39.62 -59.87 19.74
N GLN A 1100 40.88 -59.58 20.08
CA GLN A 1100 41.92 -60.60 20.31
C GLN A 1100 41.56 -61.53 21.47
N LYS A 1101 41.00 -61.02 22.58
CA LYS A 1101 40.50 -61.86 23.69
C LYS A 1101 39.36 -62.77 23.25
N ALA A 1102 38.44 -62.25 22.45
CA ALA A 1102 37.31 -63.02 21.91
C ALA A 1102 37.78 -64.14 20.97
N GLN A 1103 38.77 -63.88 20.11
CA GLN A 1103 39.37 -64.91 19.25
C GLN A 1103 40.12 -65.98 20.05
N ALA A 1104 40.98 -65.59 21.01
CA ALA A 1104 41.71 -66.54 21.84
C ALA A 1104 40.77 -67.44 22.67
N ALA A 1105 39.64 -66.89 23.14
CA ALA A 1105 38.60 -67.67 23.83
C ALA A 1105 37.87 -68.65 22.89
N ALA A 1106 37.68 -68.29 21.62
CA ALA A 1106 37.08 -69.17 20.62
C ALA A 1106 38.03 -70.31 20.20
N GLU A 1107 39.33 -70.04 20.08
CA GLU A 1107 40.34 -71.03 19.73
C GLU A 1107 40.59 -72.04 20.87
N ASP A 1108 40.64 -71.61 22.14
CA ASP A 1108 40.70 -72.52 23.29
C ASP A 1108 39.44 -73.39 23.41
N ALA A 1109 38.25 -72.83 23.15
CA ALA A 1109 37.00 -73.59 23.10
C ALA A 1109 37.00 -74.64 21.95
N GLN A 1110 37.59 -74.30 20.79
CA GLN A 1110 37.73 -75.22 19.67
C GLN A 1110 38.72 -76.35 19.98
N GLU A 1111 39.86 -76.08 20.64
CA GLU A 1111 40.81 -77.13 21.03
C GLU A 1111 40.22 -78.07 22.10
N GLN A 1112 39.42 -77.53 23.04
CA GLN A 1112 38.66 -78.35 23.99
C GLN A 1112 37.63 -79.26 23.30
N ALA A 1113 36.94 -78.75 22.26
CA ALA A 1113 35.99 -79.54 21.48
C ALA A 1113 36.66 -80.69 20.69
N GLU A 1114 37.83 -80.46 20.08
CA GLU A 1114 38.56 -81.54 19.39
C GLU A 1114 39.07 -82.61 20.37
N ARG A 1115 39.59 -82.21 21.55
CA ARG A 1115 40.01 -83.15 22.60
C ARG A 1115 38.85 -84.03 23.09
N ALA A 1116 37.64 -83.48 23.24
CA ALA A 1116 36.45 -84.26 23.59
C ALA A 1116 36.06 -85.26 22.48
N ARG A 1117 36.20 -84.85 21.21
CA ARG A 1117 35.89 -85.67 20.04
C ARG A 1117 36.83 -86.88 19.89
N ASP A 1118 38.12 -86.70 20.15
CA ASP A 1118 39.09 -87.80 20.15
C ASP A 1118 38.89 -88.77 21.32
N GLN A 1119 38.51 -88.28 22.50
CA GLN A 1119 38.15 -89.15 23.63
C GLN A 1119 36.90 -90.00 23.33
N ALA A 1120 35.87 -89.43 22.69
CA ALA A 1120 34.70 -90.16 22.24
C ALA A 1120 35.05 -91.25 21.19
N LYS A 1121 36.03 -90.97 20.32
CA LYS A 1121 36.55 -91.95 19.35
C LYS A 1121 37.34 -93.08 20.02
N GLU A 1122 38.23 -92.77 20.95
CA GLU A 1122 39.02 -93.78 21.68
C GLU A 1122 38.14 -94.69 22.55
N ALA A 1123 37.05 -94.15 23.13
CA ALA A 1123 36.04 -94.93 23.85
C ALA A 1123 35.30 -95.91 22.91
N ARG A 1124 34.99 -95.48 21.68
CA ARG A 1124 34.33 -96.32 20.67
C ARG A 1124 35.22 -97.45 20.17
N GLU A 1125 36.50 -97.19 19.90
CA GLU A 1125 37.45 -98.22 19.49
C GLU A 1125 37.60 -99.31 20.57
N LYS A 1126 37.63 -98.93 21.86
CA LYS A 1126 37.62 -99.88 23.00
C LYS A 1126 36.32 -100.70 23.12
N ALA A 1127 35.17 -100.12 22.75
CA ALA A 1127 33.90 -100.85 22.72
C ALA A 1127 33.88 -101.93 21.61
N ASP A 1128 34.42 -101.62 20.43
CA ASP A 1128 34.53 -102.56 19.32
C ASP A 1128 35.56 -103.69 19.60
N GLU A 1129 36.67 -103.42 20.31
CA GLU A 1129 37.60 -104.45 20.78
C GLU A 1129 36.97 -105.39 21.82
N ALA A 1130 36.16 -104.85 22.74
CA ALA A 1130 35.42 -105.65 23.72
C ALA A 1130 34.40 -106.58 23.05
N ALA A 1131 33.71 -106.09 22.00
CA ALA A 1131 32.70 -106.85 21.26
C ALA A 1131 33.27 -108.10 20.55
N GLN A 1132 34.54 -108.10 20.15
CA GLN A 1132 35.18 -109.28 19.53
C GLN A 1132 35.60 -110.37 20.53
N SER A 1133 35.63 -110.06 21.83
CA SER A 1133 36.35 -110.86 22.83
C SER A 1133 35.47 -111.76 23.72
N ALA A 1134 34.15 -111.50 23.81
CA ALA A 1134 33.30 -112.04 24.87
C ALA A 1134 32.40 -113.24 24.48
N ALA A 1135 32.92 -114.21 23.72
CA ALA A 1135 32.15 -115.37 23.24
C ALA A 1135 31.68 -116.36 24.33
N GLU A 1136 32.16 -116.24 25.58
CA GLU A 1136 31.95 -117.27 26.63
C GLU A 1136 31.35 -116.79 27.97
N ASN A 1137 31.04 -115.50 28.20
CA ASN A 1137 30.39 -115.11 29.46
C ASN A 1137 29.42 -113.92 29.39
N LYS A 1138 28.15 -114.18 29.73
CA LYS A 1138 27.02 -113.22 29.69
C LYS A 1138 27.19 -112.05 30.66
N GLU A 1139 27.81 -112.30 31.82
CA GLU A 1139 27.97 -111.33 32.91
C GLU A 1139 28.88 -110.14 32.50
N ALA A 1140 29.83 -110.37 31.59
CA ALA A 1140 30.68 -109.32 31.03
C ALA A 1140 29.93 -108.41 30.03
N ALA A 1141 29.02 -109.00 29.24
CA ALA A 1141 28.23 -108.26 28.24
C ALA A 1141 27.20 -107.31 28.91
N GLU A 1142 26.59 -107.73 30.01
CA GLU A 1142 25.63 -106.88 30.74
C GLU A 1142 26.32 -105.66 31.39
N LYS A 1143 27.55 -105.82 31.89
CA LYS A 1143 28.35 -104.69 32.39
C LYS A 1143 28.83 -103.74 31.27
N ALA A 1144 29.29 -104.29 30.15
CA ALA A 1144 29.70 -103.49 28.99
C ALA A 1144 28.52 -102.68 28.41
N ALA A 1145 27.29 -103.18 28.50
CA ALA A 1145 26.09 -102.45 28.08
C ALA A 1145 25.75 -101.26 28.99
N GLU A 1146 25.94 -101.36 30.31
CA GLU A 1146 25.80 -100.21 31.22
C GLU A 1146 26.89 -99.16 30.97
N GLU A 1147 28.15 -99.58 30.79
CA GLU A 1147 29.27 -98.66 30.52
C GLU A 1147 29.14 -97.96 29.17
N ALA A 1148 28.66 -98.66 28.13
CA ALA A 1148 28.32 -98.05 26.84
C ALA A 1148 27.16 -97.05 26.92
N LYS A 1149 26.12 -97.35 27.72
CA LYS A 1149 24.98 -96.43 27.92
C LYS A 1149 25.38 -95.16 28.67
N ALA A 1150 26.22 -95.29 29.70
CA ALA A 1150 26.78 -94.14 30.42
C ALA A 1150 27.69 -93.29 29.52
N ALA A 1151 28.47 -93.91 28.63
CA ALA A 1151 29.28 -93.20 27.64
C ALA A 1151 28.41 -92.45 26.60
N GLN A 1152 27.27 -93.03 26.18
CA GLN A 1152 26.33 -92.35 25.29
C GLN A 1152 25.64 -91.15 25.96
N GLU A 1153 25.14 -91.30 27.18
CA GLU A 1153 24.53 -90.19 27.94
C GLU A 1153 25.53 -89.06 28.23
N ALA A 1154 26.81 -89.39 28.42
CA ALA A 1154 27.88 -88.39 28.54
C ALA A 1154 28.21 -87.69 27.21
N ALA A 1155 28.14 -88.40 26.07
CA ALA A 1155 28.36 -87.81 24.75
C ALA A 1155 27.24 -86.84 24.34
N GLU A 1156 25.98 -87.21 24.58
CA GLU A 1156 24.81 -86.36 24.31
C GLU A 1156 24.84 -85.09 25.19
N ALA A 1157 25.33 -85.18 26.43
CA ALA A 1157 25.57 -84.02 27.30
C ALA A 1157 26.72 -83.11 26.80
N ALA A 1158 27.76 -83.67 26.16
CA ALA A 1158 28.87 -82.91 25.60
C ALA A 1158 28.47 -82.16 24.32
N GLU A 1159 27.65 -82.76 23.43
CA GLU A 1159 27.11 -82.06 22.25
C GLU A 1159 26.19 -80.88 22.65
N ALA A 1160 25.38 -81.04 23.70
CA ALA A 1160 24.56 -79.95 24.23
C ALA A 1160 25.41 -78.77 24.76
N ALA A 1161 26.44 -79.06 25.56
CA ALA A 1161 27.34 -78.03 26.09
C ALA A 1161 28.13 -77.30 24.98
N ALA A 1162 28.48 -78.00 23.90
CA ALA A 1162 29.13 -77.38 22.74
C ALA A 1162 28.19 -76.41 21.99
N ALA A 1163 26.91 -76.75 21.85
CA ALA A 1163 25.91 -75.88 21.21
C ALA A 1163 25.63 -74.59 22.02
N ASP A 1164 25.57 -74.69 23.35
CA ASP A 1164 25.42 -73.53 24.24
C ASP A 1164 26.64 -72.60 24.15
N ALA A 1165 27.86 -73.17 24.15
CA ALA A 1165 29.10 -72.40 24.01
C ALA A 1165 29.20 -71.70 22.63
N GLN A 1166 28.82 -72.39 21.56
CA GLN A 1166 28.78 -71.82 20.21
C GLN A 1166 27.78 -70.65 20.11
N SER A 1167 26.60 -70.80 20.74
CA SER A 1167 25.59 -69.75 20.81
C SER A 1167 26.06 -68.51 21.60
N ALA A 1168 26.82 -68.71 22.68
CA ALA A 1168 27.40 -67.63 23.46
C ALA A 1168 28.48 -66.84 22.69
N ALA A 1169 29.31 -67.52 21.91
CA ALA A 1169 30.30 -66.89 21.04
C ALA A 1169 29.64 -66.06 19.91
N GLU A 1170 28.57 -66.58 19.31
CA GLU A 1170 27.80 -65.87 18.29
C GLU A 1170 27.07 -64.63 18.85
N ALA A 1171 26.54 -64.71 20.08
CA ALA A 1171 25.99 -63.55 20.79
C ALA A 1171 27.04 -62.46 21.07
N ALA A 1172 28.25 -62.84 21.50
CA ALA A 1172 29.34 -61.90 21.75
C ALA A 1172 29.80 -61.19 20.45
N ARG A 1173 29.89 -61.94 19.34
CA ARG A 1173 30.18 -61.39 18.01
C ARG A 1173 29.14 -60.36 17.57
N ASN A 1174 27.86 -60.67 17.71
CA ASN A 1174 26.77 -59.78 17.33
C ASN A 1174 26.77 -58.47 18.15
N ALA A 1175 27.10 -58.52 19.44
CA ALA A 1175 27.25 -57.32 20.28
C ALA A 1175 28.38 -56.40 19.81
N ALA A 1176 29.52 -56.97 19.38
CA ALA A 1176 30.64 -56.20 18.81
C ALA A 1176 30.31 -55.59 17.44
N GLU A 1177 29.57 -56.31 16.58
CA GLU A 1177 29.10 -55.78 15.29
C GLU A 1177 28.06 -54.65 15.46
N GLN A 1178 27.18 -54.73 16.46
CA GLN A 1178 26.20 -53.68 16.73
C GLN A 1178 26.86 -52.38 17.25
N SER A 1179 27.74 -52.48 18.25
CA SER A 1179 28.47 -51.32 18.79
C SER A 1179 29.25 -50.55 17.71
N ASN A 1180 29.86 -51.28 16.76
CA ASN A 1180 30.54 -50.67 15.61
C ASN A 1180 29.59 -49.93 14.66
N ARG A 1181 28.33 -50.37 14.47
CA ARG A 1181 27.36 -49.64 13.64
C ARG A 1181 26.94 -48.32 14.30
N GLU A 1182 26.73 -48.33 15.60
CA GLU A 1182 26.29 -47.16 16.37
C GLU A 1182 27.41 -46.10 16.40
N ALA A 1183 28.67 -46.51 16.62
CA ALA A 1183 29.83 -45.64 16.51
C ALA A 1183 30.05 -45.10 15.08
N ALA A 1184 29.94 -45.95 14.05
CA ALA A 1184 30.10 -45.55 12.65
C ALA A 1184 29.00 -44.59 12.18
N ALA A 1185 27.76 -44.77 12.63
CA ALA A 1185 26.66 -43.85 12.33
C ALA A 1185 26.86 -42.47 12.97
N SER A 1186 27.32 -42.43 14.23
CA SER A 1186 27.67 -41.16 14.90
C SER A 1186 28.84 -40.44 14.22
N ALA A 1187 29.88 -41.18 13.81
CA ALA A 1187 31.00 -40.62 13.06
C ALA A 1187 30.59 -40.10 11.68
N ALA A 1188 29.70 -40.82 10.97
CA ALA A 1188 29.16 -40.38 9.68
C ALA A 1188 28.31 -39.11 9.82
N GLN A 1189 27.45 -39.01 10.83
CA GLN A 1189 26.68 -37.78 11.10
C GLN A 1189 27.57 -36.59 11.48
N ALA A 1190 28.63 -36.81 12.27
CA ALA A 1190 29.62 -35.77 12.56
C ALA A 1190 30.39 -35.33 11.30
N ALA A 1191 30.74 -36.28 10.43
CA ALA A 1191 31.41 -35.99 9.15
C ALA A 1191 30.51 -35.23 8.18
N ASP A 1192 29.24 -35.62 8.02
CA ASP A 1192 28.27 -34.88 7.18
C ASP A 1192 27.99 -33.48 7.74
N TYR A 1193 27.89 -33.31 9.06
CA TYR A 1193 27.73 -31.99 9.68
C TYR A 1193 28.97 -31.10 9.48
N ALA A 1194 30.18 -31.64 9.67
CA ALA A 1194 31.43 -30.93 9.39
C ALA A 1194 31.57 -30.59 7.89
N LYS A 1195 31.15 -31.49 7.00
CA LYS A 1195 31.14 -31.29 5.55
C LYS A 1195 30.14 -30.21 5.13
N GLN A 1196 28.91 -30.23 5.65
CA GLN A 1196 27.92 -29.17 5.44
C GLN A 1196 28.40 -27.81 5.95
N MET A 1197 29.06 -27.76 7.12
CA MET A 1197 29.67 -26.53 7.64
C MET A 1197 30.80 -26.01 6.73
N ALA A 1198 31.67 -26.89 6.22
CA ALA A 1198 32.74 -26.53 5.30
C ALA A 1198 32.21 -26.08 3.92
N GLU A 1199 31.18 -26.75 3.39
CA GLU A 1199 30.52 -26.39 2.14
C GLU A 1199 29.77 -25.05 2.27
N THR A 1200 29.07 -24.81 3.38
CA THR A 1200 28.43 -23.50 3.68
C THR A 1200 29.47 -22.37 3.75
N TYR A 1201 30.64 -22.61 4.35
CA TYR A 1201 31.74 -21.64 4.35
C TYR A 1201 32.31 -21.38 2.94
N ALA A 1202 32.40 -22.40 2.09
CA ALA A 1202 32.91 -22.28 0.73
C ALA A 1202 31.93 -21.56 -0.22
N GLU A 1203 30.63 -21.87 -0.16
CA GLU A 1203 29.59 -21.29 -1.04
C GLU A 1203 29.39 -19.78 -0.79
N SER A 1204 29.71 -19.29 0.41
CA SER A 1204 29.73 -17.85 0.75
C SER A 1204 30.62 -16.98 -0.14
N ARG A 1205 31.50 -17.59 -0.96
CA ARG A 1205 32.40 -16.91 -1.91
C ARG A 1205 32.16 -17.23 -3.39
N GLY A 1206 31.12 -17.98 -3.77
CA GLY A 1206 31.00 -18.52 -5.13
C GLY A 1206 29.60 -18.68 -5.69
N CYS A 1207 28.95 -17.59 -6.12
CA CYS A 1207 27.64 -17.70 -6.79
C CYS A 1207 27.76 -18.15 -8.26
N ARG A 1208 27.18 -19.31 -8.60
CA ARG A 1208 26.65 -19.63 -9.93
C ARG A 1208 25.40 -20.53 -9.87
N GLY A 1209 24.23 -19.89 -9.76
CA GLY A 1209 23.07 -20.28 -10.56
C GLY A 1209 22.00 -21.21 -9.95
N CYS A 1210 20.82 -20.62 -9.77
CA CYS A 1210 19.51 -21.21 -10.11
C CYS A 1210 18.86 -22.23 -9.14
N PRO A 1211 17.53 -22.47 -9.22
CA PRO A 1211 16.70 -22.57 -8.01
C PRO A 1211 15.83 -23.84 -7.85
N GLU A 1212 15.06 -23.86 -6.76
CA GLU A 1212 13.93 -24.78 -6.41
C GLU A 1212 14.27 -26.26 -6.14
N GLY A 1213 13.52 -27.01 -5.32
CA GLY A 1213 12.45 -26.60 -4.39
C GLY A 1213 11.56 -27.75 -3.88
N ARG A 1214 11.04 -27.60 -2.64
CA ARG A 1214 9.90 -28.33 -2.01
C ARG A 1214 10.06 -29.84 -1.69
N GLY A 1215 9.68 -30.21 -0.46
CA GLY A 1215 9.41 -31.59 0.01
C GLY A 1215 8.62 -31.57 1.33
N ARG A 1216 7.77 -32.58 1.62
CA ARG A 1216 6.91 -32.65 2.83
C ARG A 1216 7.47 -33.65 3.87
N GLY A 1217 7.05 -33.54 5.14
CA GLY A 1217 7.35 -34.47 6.24
C GLY A 1217 6.57 -35.80 6.19
N PRO A 1218 6.35 -36.55 7.30
CA PRO A 1218 5.94 -36.00 8.62
C PRO A 1218 6.47 -36.69 9.91
N GLU A 1219 6.07 -36.12 11.07
CA GLU A 1219 5.61 -36.74 12.34
C GLU A 1219 6.53 -37.54 13.33
N GLU A 1220 6.23 -37.28 14.63
CA GLU A 1220 6.44 -38.02 15.91
C GLU A 1220 7.82 -38.62 16.30
N GLY A 1221 8.27 -38.57 17.58
CA GLY A 1221 7.76 -37.79 18.72
C GLY A 1221 8.17 -38.28 20.14
N GLY A 1222 8.72 -37.37 20.97
CA GLY A 1222 8.40 -37.27 22.41
C GLY A 1222 9.38 -37.77 23.51
N ARG A 1223 9.56 -36.90 24.53
CA ARG A 1223 9.97 -37.16 25.95
C ARG A 1223 11.44 -37.59 26.15
N GLY A 1224 12.19 -37.20 27.20
CA GLY A 1224 11.97 -36.33 28.38
C GLY A 1224 13.24 -36.36 29.27
N ALA A 1225 13.41 -35.63 30.38
CA ALA A 1225 12.54 -34.69 31.09
C ALA A 1225 13.38 -33.61 31.84
N GLU A 1226 13.19 -33.40 33.16
CA GLU A 1226 13.75 -32.31 33.99
C GLU A 1226 14.44 -32.81 35.28
N GLU A 1227 15.28 -31.98 35.93
CA GLU A 1227 15.19 -31.64 37.37
C GLU A 1227 16.13 -30.45 37.76
N GLY A 1228 15.81 -29.69 38.84
CA GLY A 1228 16.53 -28.49 39.32
C GLY A 1228 16.99 -28.60 40.81
N PRO A 1229 16.71 -27.64 41.74
CA PRO A 1229 16.46 -26.18 41.62
C PRO A 1229 16.97 -25.28 42.82
N GLY A 1230 16.83 -23.93 42.72
CA GLY A 1230 16.65 -22.98 43.87
C GLY A 1230 17.89 -22.35 44.56
N GLY A 1231 17.84 -21.20 45.27
CA GLY A 1231 16.74 -20.25 45.60
C GLY A 1231 17.19 -18.96 46.38
N ARG A 1232 16.27 -18.02 46.70
CA ARG A 1232 16.44 -16.76 47.50
C ARG A 1232 16.08 -16.99 49.02
N PRO A 1233 16.07 -16.04 50.03
CA PRO A 1233 16.13 -14.55 50.02
C PRO A 1233 16.83 -13.76 51.20
N HIS A 1234 16.74 -12.42 51.13
CA HIS A 1234 16.95 -11.29 52.09
C HIS A 1234 17.31 -11.43 53.61
N ARG A 1235 18.10 -10.43 54.11
CA ARG A 1235 17.82 -9.67 55.36
C ARG A 1235 18.59 -8.31 55.52
N ARG A 1236 17.86 -7.22 55.88
CA ARG A 1236 18.08 -6.12 56.89
C ARG A 1236 19.51 -5.50 57.12
N GLN A 1237 19.70 -4.21 57.50
CA GLN A 1237 18.82 -3.09 57.91
C GLN A 1237 19.57 -1.71 57.91
N VAL A 1238 18.86 -0.59 57.65
CA VAL A 1238 18.95 0.77 58.32
C VAL A 1238 20.34 1.43 58.50
N GLN A 1239 20.66 2.68 58.11
CA GLN A 1239 19.98 3.85 57.51
C GLN A 1239 21.11 4.80 56.96
N ARG A 1240 20.99 5.98 56.32
CA ARG A 1240 20.00 7.07 56.04
C ARG A 1240 20.54 7.83 54.77
N HIS A 1241 19.97 8.86 54.12
CA HIS A 1241 18.74 9.70 54.17
C HIS A 1241 18.55 10.25 52.72
N HIS A 1242 17.35 10.34 52.12
CA HIS A 1242 16.49 11.54 51.98
C HIS A 1242 17.05 12.76 51.19
N ARG A 1243 16.30 13.36 50.22
CA ARG A 1243 14.88 13.12 49.83
C ARG A 1243 14.50 13.72 48.46
N ALA A 1244 13.59 13.03 47.74
CA ALA A 1244 12.73 13.50 46.62
C ALA A 1244 13.43 14.09 45.37
N GLY A 1245 12.88 14.07 44.16
CA GLY A 1245 11.64 13.50 43.58
C GLY A 1245 11.53 14.06 42.14
N GLY A 1246 10.83 13.48 41.16
CA GLY A 1246 9.93 12.34 41.20
C GLY A 1246 8.78 12.54 40.20
N HIS A 1247 9.02 12.21 38.92
CA HIS A 1247 8.03 11.68 38.01
C HIS A 1247 8.70 10.96 36.84
#